data_AF-A0A5C3MY77-F1
#
_entry.id   AF-A0A5C3MY77-F1
#
_cell.length_a   1.000
_cell.length_b   1.000
_cell.length_c   1.000
_cell.angle_alpha   90.00
_cell.angle_beta   90.00
_cell.angle_gamma   90.00
#
_symmetry.space_group_name_H-M   'P 1'
#
loop_
_entity.id
_entity.type
_entity.pdbx_description
1 polymer ?
#
loop_
_entity_poly.entity_id
_entity_poly.type
_entity_poly.pdbx_seq_one_letter_code
_entity_poly.pdbx_strand_id
1 'polypeptide(L)'
;MKDTPPTERKRRLSISKRRRVEPSKSDSSSGPHGGTVPSSTRSMHSSAEIWRWSLTRSAITTCFVRDVHEMQESGSKEHDFFWLGNFPCRTVELLGILVGVQVYEKRVIYTLDDGTSTIDCVHRPEPPPVPPSPTKPKSSLKGKEKSDPYRRPSSPKADKEEHLCLFPEPLEPVGQVGATVRVVGRVFTKYNSRQIHAGHIDVCIPRNDEMRHWAQVLVLHREKYSRSDPFVIPAPSVSDMASNEVPDTMQELPSHSDPPQTPSRRSKAIPSTPSTASSVSASSPVKSQCEEQTRSRLRHPSRLHNRDLNLNTFRIYVKHYMDNAPPVAHADNPYDCSICSVSEYCSHLKPSFSDNSRRNSFDIPTTPTKSSVLNTSRLGEETPKAFASAHGWHETTPRAPPDMKPSERSEQQKLYGFTLSYLRRVPELRLLARRTVEAEAKRRRRQERLDAKQSSSTFPASSHFVQSRCQPENVDGESRRCPTGTCSGSGEPAGRKMKRLFSVTILKLYEEGSIVLWDGSARPLPSLRYGSQSCVSQSQGLWKVSMSTASASLSVTSTTSTASIGGGDEEEADSDGDLSDVPLKEEAYVPVTPELLAGHVEAAIKSLTERASRESQAAMSTSKHASSAYRPRSTVVPGPTKEEIVKFLRRGDERWAKIGDWAIGDALGLLEKEGRAWDVGRGRWELCL
;
A
#
# COMPACT_ATOMS: atom_id res chain seq x y z
N MET A 1 -22.91 -54.09 31.81
CA MET A 1 -21.76 -54.95 31.46
C MET A 1 -21.04 -54.39 30.24
N LYS A 2 -19.94 -53.66 30.47
CA LYS A 2 -18.67 -53.76 29.73
C LYS A 2 -17.77 -52.64 30.26
N ASP A 3 -16.82 -53.08 31.06
CA ASP A 3 -15.85 -52.29 31.79
C ASP A 3 -14.79 -51.68 30.86
N THR A 4 -14.47 -50.43 31.12
CA THR A 4 -13.27 -49.72 30.62
C THR A 4 -12.08 -49.97 31.56
N PRO A 5 -10.85 -50.12 31.05
CA PRO A 5 -9.67 -50.37 31.88
C PRO A 5 -9.10 -49.06 32.48
N PRO A 6 -8.40 -49.13 33.63
CA PRO A 6 -7.89 -47.95 34.32
C PRO A 6 -6.50 -47.56 33.79
N THR A 7 -6.29 -46.24 33.70
CA THR A 7 -5.01 -45.64 33.30
C THR A 7 -3.99 -45.63 34.45
N GLU A 8 -2.78 -46.00 34.07
CA GLU A 8 -1.63 -46.29 34.91
C GLU A 8 -1.00 -45.02 35.53
N ARG A 9 -0.84 -45.02 36.85
CA ARG A 9 -0.33 -43.91 37.66
C ARG A 9 1.20 -44.03 37.77
N LYS A 10 1.95 -43.33 36.91
CA LYS A 10 3.43 -43.30 37.00
C LYS A 10 3.93 -42.40 38.13
N ARG A 11 4.65 -43.05 39.05
CA ARG A 11 5.40 -42.50 40.19
C ARG A 11 6.47 -41.50 39.74
N ARG A 12 6.56 -40.38 40.44
CA ARG A 12 7.69 -39.43 40.36
C ARG A 12 8.89 -40.03 41.09
N LEU A 13 10.02 -40.18 40.39
CA LEU A 13 11.32 -40.41 40.99
C LEU A 13 12.05 -39.07 41.12
N SER A 14 12.51 -38.81 42.34
CA SER A 14 13.34 -37.68 42.75
C SER A 14 14.79 -37.88 42.29
N ILE A 15 15.37 -36.88 41.62
CA ILE A 15 16.81 -36.85 41.30
C ILE A 15 17.44 -35.58 41.89
N SER A 16 18.17 -35.81 42.97
CA SER A 16 19.54 -35.37 43.29
C SER A 16 20.00 -33.95 42.90
N LYS A 17 20.10 -33.08 43.93
CA LYS A 17 20.84 -31.80 43.94
C LYS A 17 22.32 -32.01 43.53
N ARG A 18 22.78 -31.32 42.49
CA ARG A 18 24.21 -31.03 42.26
C ARG A 18 24.48 -29.52 42.41
N ARG A 19 25.47 -29.23 43.25
CA ARG A 19 25.99 -27.92 43.65
C ARG A 19 26.71 -27.28 42.45
N ARG A 20 26.26 -26.10 42.01
CA ARG A 20 26.88 -25.32 40.92
C ARG A 20 27.85 -24.30 41.53
N VAL A 21 29.09 -24.34 41.07
CA VAL A 21 30.16 -23.38 41.35
C VAL A 21 29.91 -22.12 40.52
N GLU A 22 29.98 -20.94 41.15
CA GLU A 22 29.83 -19.64 40.48
C GLU A 22 31.12 -19.24 39.73
N PRO A 23 31.01 -18.69 38.51
CA PRO A 23 32.14 -18.05 37.85
C PRO A 23 32.31 -16.61 38.35
N SER A 24 33.54 -16.29 38.72
CA SER A 24 34.04 -14.97 39.09
C SER A 24 33.73 -13.91 38.03
N LYS A 25 33.14 -12.79 38.47
CA LYS A 25 33.14 -11.53 37.75
C LYS A 25 34.57 -10.99 37.70
N SER A 26 35.14 -10.89 36.51
CA SER A 26 36.32 -10.06 36.29
C SER A 26 35.89 -8.60 36.28
N ASP A 27 36.27 -7.91 37.36
CA ASP A 27 36.40 -6.46 37.42
C ASP A 27 37.35 -5.98 36.32
N SER A 28 36.81 -5.23 35.36
CA SER A 28 37.61 -4.29 34.57
C SER A 28 37.25 -2.89 35.02
N SER A 29 38.14 -2.37 35.85
CA SER A 29 38.18 -1.07 36.46
C SER A 29 38.26 0.10 35.47
N SER A 30 37.60 1.19 35.86
CA SER A 30 38.04 2.59 35.74
C SER A 30 38.40 3.16 34.36
N GLY A 31 37.43 3.84 33.74
CA GLY A 31 37.66 4.98 32.86
C GLY A 31 36.59 6.07 33.12
N PRO A 32 36.93 7.24 33.69
CA PRO A 32 35.96 8.27 34.04
C PRO A 32 35.71 9.19 32.83
N HIS A 33 34.82 8.77 31.93
CA HIS A 33 34.21 9.66 30.93
C HIS A 33 32.69 9.67 31.06
N GLY A 34 32.23 9.97 32.28
CA GLY A 34 30.92 10.55 32.51
C GLY A 34 30.93 12.02 32.09
N GLY A 35 31.04 12.27 30.78
CA GLY A 35 30.82 13.60 30.22
C GLY A 35 29.34 13.94 30.40
N THR A 36 29.02 14.57 31.53
CA THR A 36 27.77 15.31 31.70
C THR A 36 27.76 16.33 30.57
N VAL A 37 27.03 16.04 29.49
CA VAL A 37 26.85 17.00 28.39
C VAL A 37 26.33 18.26 29.05
N PRO A 38 27.09 19.37 29.05
CA PRO A 38 26.67 20.58 29.73
C PRO A 38 25.31 20.93 29.17
N SER A 39 24.29 20.98 30.04
CA SER A 39 22.96 21.44 29.70
C SER A 39 23.11 22.90 29.27
N SER A 40 23.42 23.11 28.00
CA SER A 40 23.70 24.41 27.43
C SER A 40 22.48 25.27 27.72
N THR A 41 22.70 26.39 28.40
CA THR A 41 21.70 27.44 28.61
C THR A 41 21.36 28.07 27.26
N ARG A 42 20.54 27.40 26.44
CA ARG A 42 20.21 27.81 25.07
C ARG A 42 19.40 29.10 25.01
N SER A 43 18.69 29.42 26.08
CA SER A 43 17.94 30.66 26.21
C SER A 43 17.78 31.02 27.68
N MET A 44 17.66 32.31 27.96
CA MET A 44 17.30 32.84 29.28
C MET A 44 15.78 32.85 29.50
N HIS A 45 15.00 32.62 28.43
CA HIS A 45 13.54 32.63 28.49
C HIS A 45 12.99 31.27 28.91
N SER A 46 11.81 31.30 29.53
CA SER A 46 11.07 30.08 29.83
C SER A 46 10.64 29.37 28.54
N SER A 47 10.50 28.05 28.60
CA SER A 47 10.01 27.24 27.47
C SER A 47 8.62 27.69 27.00
N ALA A 48 7.77 28.21 27.90
CA ALA A 48 6.46 28.75 27.58
C ALA A 48 6.52 30.06 26.78
N GLU A 49 7.45 30.97 27.11
CA GLU A 49 7.67 32.21 26.36
C GLU A 49 8.22 31.93 24.97
N ILE A 50 9.20 31.02 24.87
CA ILE A 50 9.76 30.58 23.59
C ILE A 50 8.67 29.94 22.72
N TRP A 51 7.85 29.06 23.30
CA TRP A 51 6.74 28.45 22.59
C TRP A 51 5.74 29.50 22.10
N ARG A 52 5.35 30.46 22.94
CA ARG A 52 4.44 31.55 22.56
C ARG A 52 5.02 32.38 21.40
N TRP A 53 6.31 32.72 21.46
CA TRP A 53 6.98 33.42 20.38
C TRP A 53 7.04 32.58 19.08
N SER A 54 7.22 31.25 19.19
CA SER A 54 7.22 30.33 18.03
C SER A 54 5.89 30.26 17.28
N LEU A 55 4.79 30.78 17.86
CA LEU A 55 3.49 30.90 17.20
C LEU A 55 3.38 32.14 16.30
N THR A 56 4.31 33.10 16.43
CA THR A 56 4.27 34.34 15.67
C THR A 56 4.77 34.15 14.24
N ARG A 57 4.38 35.04 13.32
CA ARG A 57 4.90 35.03 11.94
C ARG A 57 6.41 35.27 11.88
N SER A 58 6.96 36.03 12.83
CA SER A 58 8.41 36.27 12.93
C SER A 58 9.24 35.02 13.23
N ALA A 59 8.59 33.94 13.68
CA ALA A 59 9.22 32.65 13.97
C ALA A 59 9.17 31.65 12.80
N ILE A 60 8.64 32.04 11.64
CA ILE A 60 8.72 31.21 10.43
C ILE A 60 10.20 31.13 10.02
N THR A 61 10.72 29.91 9.97
CA THR A 61 12.14 29.66 9.79
C THR A 61 12.42 29.15 8.38
N THR A 62 13.09 29.95 7.57
CA THR A 62 13.55 29.56 6.23
C THR A 62 14.78 28.65 6.36
N CYS A 63 14.69 27.38 5.96
CA CYS A 63 15.77 26.41 6.14
C CYS A 63 15.82 25.34 5.03
N PHE A 64 16.81 24.45 5.11
CA PHE A 64 16.89 23.25 4.28
C PHE A 64 16.08 22.09 4.87
N VAL A 65 15.75 21.09 4.05
CA VAL A 65 15.08 19.86 4.49
C VAL A 65 15.95 19.07 5.46
N ARG A 66 17.27 19.03 5.23
CA ARG A 66 18.21 18.42 6.18
C ARG A 66 18.13 19.06 7.57
N ASP A 67 18.05 20.39 7.62
CA ASP A 67 17.93 21.13 8.88
C ASP A 67 16.70 20.65 9.66
N VAL A 68 15.56 20.46 8.96
CA VAL A 68 14.32 19.94 9.56
C VAL A 68 14.52 18.56 10.17
N HIS A 69 15.29 17.66 9.56
CA HIS A 69 15.57 16.34 10.14
C HIS A 69 16.52 16.41 11.35
N GLU A 70 17.43 17.37 11.36
CA GLU A 70 18.48 17.52 12.39
C GLU A 70 18.09 18.41 13.58
N MET A 71 16.97 19.17 13.50
CA MET A 71 16.52 20.00 14.63
C MET A 71 16.40 19.17 15.92
N GLN A 72 16.58 19.79 17.08
CA GLN A 72 16.41 19.11 18.35
C GLN A 72 15.04 19.40 18.94
N GLU A 73 14.34 18.39 19.46
CA GLU A 73 13.07 18.60 20.16
C GLU A 73 13.29 19.43 21.45
N SER A 74 12.34 20.27 21.82
CA SER A 74 12.43 21.12 23.03
C SER A 74 12.61 20.33 24.33
N GLY A 75 12.27 19.03 24.33
CA GLY A 75 12.26 18.16 25.50
C GLY A 75 11.06 18.38 26.43
N SER A 76 10.29 19.46 26.23
CA SER A 76 9.05 19.70 26.96
C SER A 76 7.88 19.07 26.22
N LYS A 77 7.16 18.16 26.88
CA LYS A 77 5.93 17.57 26.32
C LYS A 77 4.79 18.57 26.16
N GLU A 78 4.82 19.67 26.92
CA GLU A 78 3.77 20.69 26.92
C GLU A 78 3.94 21.71 25.78
N HIS A 79 5.16 21.85 25.26
CA HIS A 79 5.52 22.88 24.30
C HIS A 79 6.16 22.28 23.06
N ASP A 80 5.33 22.05 22.04
CA ASP A 80 5.74 21.50 20.76
C ASP A 80 6.43 22.55 19.88
N PHE A 81 7.76 22.62 20.01
CA PHE A 81 8.67 23.38 19.15
C PHE A 81 10.03 22.65 19.08
N PHE A 82 10.85 23.04 18.09
CA PHE A 82 12.15 22.46 17.78
C PHE A 82 13.24 23.53 17.85
N TRP A 83 14.48 23.10 18.00
CA TRP A 83 15.68 23.94 18.00
C TRP A 83 16.49 23.67 16.74
N LEU A 84 16.63 24.67 15.89
CA LEU A 84 17.59 24.67 14.79
C LEU A 84 18.85 25.43 15.27
N GLY A 85 19.85 24.68 15.71
CA GLY A 85 20.95 25.23 16.48
C GLY A 85 20.44 25.89 17.76
N ASN A 86 20.66 27.20 17.90
CA ASN A 86 20.13 27.99 19.02
C ASN A 86 18.81 28.70 18.71
N PHE A 87 18.22 28.51 17.52
CA PHE A 87 16.99 29.20 17.13
C PHE A 87 15.75 28.32 17.33
N PRO A 88 14.76 28.75 18.14
CA PRO A 88 13.54 27.98 18.30
C PRO A 88 12.63 28.16 17.08
N CYS A 89 12.01 27.08 16.62
CA CYS A 89 11.13 27.11 15.46
C CYS A 89 10.03 26.05 15.59
N ARG A 90 8.92 26.32 14.93
CA ARG A 90 7.76 25.42 14.87
C ARG A 90 7.19 25.38 13.46
N THR A 91 7.18 26.52 12.80
CA THR A 91 6.82 26.68 11.40
C THR A 91 8.07 26.94 10.58
N VAL A 92 8.19 26.23 9.46
CA VAL A 92 9.31 26.35 8.52
C VAL A 92 8.82 26.79 7.15
N GLU A 93 9.69 27.47 6.41
CA GLU A 93 9.55 27.75 4.98
C GLU A 93 10.62 26.96 4.23
N LEU A 94 10.17 26.05 3.38
CA LEU A 94 11.01 25.20 2.55
C LEU A 94 10.78 25.54 1.07
N LEU A 95 11.80 25.36 0.25
CA LEU A 95 11.69 25.49 -1.20
C LEU A 95 12.45 24.34 -1.86
N GLY A 96 11.77 23.62 -2.76
CA GLY A 96 12.35 22.45 -3.41
C GLY A 96 11.46 21.90 -4.51
N ILE A 97 11.87 20.79 -5.11
CA ILE A 97 11.19 20.11 -6.20
C ILE A 97 10.28 19.01 -5.64
N LEU A 98 9.06 18.92 -6.16
CA LEU A 98 8.15 17.81 -5.87
C LEU A 98 8.66 16.52 -6.52
N VAL A 99 9.09 15.55 -5.71
CA VAL A 99 9.52 14.23 -6.19
C VAL A 99 8.43 13.15 -6.04
N GLY A 100 7.35 13.45 -5.31
CA GLY A 100 6.21 12.55 -5.16
C GLY A 100 4.93 13.30 -4.80
N VAL A 101 3.80 12.83 -5.33
CA VAL A 101 2.46 13.34 -5.00
C VAL A 101 1.54 12.14 -4.76
N GLN A 102 0.93 12.08 -3.58
CA GLN A 102 -0.02 11.03 -3.20
C GLN A 102 -1.34 11.67 -2.78
N VAL A 103 -2.37 11.52 -3.61
CA VAL A 103 -3.71 12.05 -3.35
C VAL A 103 -4.51 11.03 -2.54
N TYR A 104 -5.07 11.47 -1.43
CA TYR A 104 -6.04 10.73 -0.62
C TYR A 104 -7.35 11.52 -0.56
N GLU A 105 -8.43 10.86 -0.14
CA GLU A 105 -9.77 11.44 -0.04
C GLU A 105 -9.83 12.77 0.74
N LYS A 106 -9.03 12.91 1.81
CA LYS A 106 -9.07 14.09 2.71
C LYS A 106 -7.77 14.87 2.82
N ARG A 107 -6.74 14.50 2.04
CA ARG A 107 -5.43 15.15 2.08
C ARG A 107 -4.59 14.80 0.85
N VAL A 108 -3.62 15.65 0.55
CA VAL A 108 -2.56 15.36 -0.41
C VAL A 108 -1.22 15.30 0.33
N ILE A 109 -0.40 14.29 0.06
CA ILE A 109 0.96 14.20 0.59
C ILE A 109 1.92 14.49 -0.55
N TYR A 110 2.75 15.52 -0.36
CA TYR A 110 3.82 15.90 -1.27
C TYR A 110 5.15 15.45 -0.69
N THR A 111 6.01 14.82 -1.47
CA THR A 111 7.40 14.57 -1.07
C THR A 111 8.26 15.64 -1.73
N LEU A 112 8.87 16.50 -0.92
CA LEU A 112 9.69 17.64 -1.33
C LEU A 112 11.18 17.28 -1.22
N ASP A 113 11.97 17.61 -2.26
CA ASP A 113 13.43 17.46 -2.29
C ASP A 113 14.07 18.81 -2.60
N ASP A 114 14.98 19.28 -1.74
CA ASP A 114 15.75 20.51 -1.93
C ASP A 114 17.22 20.26 -2.27
N GLY A 115 17.58 19.02 -2.60
CA GLY A 115 18.96 18.57 -2.84
C GLY A 115 19.73 18.22 -1.56
N THR A 116 19.24 18.57 -0.37
CA THR A 116 19.90 18.22 0.91
C THR A 116 19.33 16.96 1.55
N SER A 117 18.01 16.75 1.41
CA SER A 117 17.24 15.59 1.87
C SER A 117 15.80 15.65 1.30
N THR A 118 14.98 14.65 1.62
CA THR A 118 13.55 14.63 1.26
C THR A 118 12.64 14.66 2.49
N ILE A 119 11.46 15.29 2.37
CA ILE A 119 10.47 15.33 3.44
C ILE A 119 9.03 15.28 2.92
N ASP A 120 8.16 14.60 3.67
CA ASP A 120 6.74 14.55 3.38
C ASP A 120 6.01 15.78 3.96
N CYS A 121 5.34 16.51 3.07
CA CYS A 121 4.49 17.65 3.35
C CYS A 121 3.02 17.24 3.20
N VAL A 122 2.31 17.16 4.32
CA VAL A 122 0.90 16.81 4.41
C VAL A 122 0.06 18.06 4.27
N HIS A 123 -0.64 18.19 3.14
CA HIS A 123 -1.56 19.28 2.86
C HIS A 123 -3.00 18.81 3.05
N ARG A 124 -3.77 19.56 3.84
CA ARG A 124 -5.21 19.40 3.96
C ARG A 124 -5.83 20.68 3.43
N PRO A 125 -6.35 20.69 2.18
CA PRO A 125 -7.09 21.82 1.66
C PRO A 125 -8.19 22.17 2.66
N GLU A 126 -8.22 23.42 3.10
CA GLU A 126 -9.31 23.88 3.94
C GLU A 126 -10.59 23.75 3.10
N PRO A 127 -11.65 23.11 3.61
CA PRO A 127 -12.89 23.03 2.87
C PRO A 127 -13.34 24.44 2.54
N PRO A 128 -13.83 24.70 1.31
CA PRO A 128 -14.29 26.02 0.94
C PRO A 128 -15.29 26.50 2.01
N PRO A 129 -15.21 27.77 2.45
CA PRO A 129 -16.05 28.28 3.52
C PRO A 129 -17.51 27.99 3.13
N VAL A 130 -18.19 27.23 3.98
CA VAL A 130 -19.58 26.82 3.72
C VAL A 130 -20.37 28.12 3.53
N PRO A 131 -21.04 28.31 2.37
CA PRO A 131 -21.81 29.54 2.14
C PRO A 131 -22.78 29.71 3.31
N PRO A 132 -22.94 30.95 3.85
CA PRO A 132 -23.75 31.18 5.03
C PRO A 132 -25.14 30.62 4.78
N SER A 133 -25.43 29.48 5.42
CA SER A 133 -26.70 28.79 5.23
C SER A 133 -27.83 29.78 5.51
N PRO A 134 -28.86 29.87 4.64
CA PRO A 134 -29.89 30.90 4.74
C PRO A 134 -30.47 30.84 6.14
N THR A 135 -30.27 31.91 6.89
CA THR A 135 -30.74 32.07 8.26
C THR A 135 -32.22 31.75 8.27
N LYS A 136 -32.58 30.58 8.80
CA LYS A 136 -33.99 30.21 8.97
C LYS A 136 -34.66 31.37 9.71
N PRO A 137 -35.72 31.99 9.16
CA PRO A 137 -36.42 33.05 9.86
C PRO A 137 -36.88 32.48 11.21
N LYS A 138 -36.43 33.12 12.30
CA LYS A 138 -36.87 32.81 13.66
C LYS A 138 -38.39 33.02 13.70
N SER A 139 -39.16 31.96 13.52
CA SER A 139 -40.61 31.99 13.73
C SER A 139 -40.87 32.07 15.24
N SER A 140 -40.94 33.29 15.75
CA SER A 140 -41.38 33.59 17.10
C SER A 140 -42.91 33.49 17.20
N LEU A 141 -43.45 32.29 17.41
CA LEU A 141 -44.82 32.15 17.92
C LEU A 141 -44.82 31.11 19.04
N LYS A 142 -44.82 31.64 20.28
CA LYS A 142 -45.21 30.93 21.50
C LYS A 142 -46.70 30.59 21.39
N GLY A 143 -47.00 29.34 21.08
CA GLY A 143 -48.32 28.74 21.29
C GLY A 143 -48.16 27.47 22.12
N LYS A 144 -48.46 27.54 23.42
CA LYS A 144 -48.60 26.35 24.27
C LYS A 144 -49.92 25.68 23.88
N GLU A 145 -49.86 24.65 23.05
CA GLU A 145 -50.98 23.75 22.84
C GLU A 145 -50.60 22.35 23.32
N LYS A 146 -51.28 21.90 24.38
CA LYS A 146 -51.18 20.54 24.92
C LYS A 146 -51.95 19.62 23.98
N SER A 147 -51.27 18.91 23.09
CA SER A 147 -51.87 17.81 22.33
C SER A 147 -51.05 16.53 22.46
N ASP A 148 -51.64 15.61 23.23
CA ASP A 148 -51.79 14.17 22.96
C ASP A 148 -50.54 13.32 22.60
N PRO A 149 -50.02 12.49 23.54
CA PRO A 149 -48.84 11.65 23.32
C PRO A 149 -49.05 10.43 22.39
N TYR A 150 -50.22 10.25 21.76
CA TYR A 150 -50.51 9.07 20.93
C TYR A 150 -50.83 9.34 19.45
N ARG A 151 -50.70 10.58 18.96
CA ARG A 151 -50.96 10.86 17.53
C ARG A 151 -49.70 10.60 16.68
N ARG A 152 -49.65 9.42 16.04
CA ARG A 152 -48.68 9.09 14.98
C ARG A 152 -48.75 10.17 13.88
N PRO A 153 -47.67 10.92 13.61
CA PRO A 153 -47.67 11.88 12.51
C PRO A 153 -47.78 11.13 11.18
N SER A 154 -48.79 11.46 10.38
CA SER A 154 -48.89 11.05 8.98
C SER A 154 -47.68 11.61 8.22
N SER A 155 -46.88 10.71 7.65
CA SER A 155 -45.71 11.06 6.85
C SER A 155 -46.10 11.98 5.69
N PRO A 156 -45.50 13.18 5.58
CA PRO A 156 -45.60 13.96 4.37
C PRO A 156 -44.81 13.22 3.29
N LYS A 157 -45.53 12.72 2.27
CA LYS A 157 -44.94 12.40 0.97
C LYS A 157 -44.51 13.73 0.36
N ALA A 158 -43.26 14.10 0.57
CA ALA A 158 -42.61 15.19 -0.13
C ALA A 158 -41.44 14.58 -0.88
N ASP A 159 -41.42 14.83 -2.19
CA ASP A 159 -40.43 14.47 -3.18
C ASP A 159 -39.04 14.93 -2.73
N LYS A 160 -38.40 14.12 -1.87
CA LYS A 160 -36.98 14.20 -1.59
C LYS A 160 -36.30 13.62 -2.81
N GLU A 161 -36.11 14.49 -3.79
CA GLU A 161 -35.10 14.36 -4.82
C GLU A 161 -33.83 13.90 -4.11
N GLU A 162 -33.52 12.61 -4.28
CA GLU A 162 -32.34 11.98 -3.71
C GLU A 162 -31.16 12.71 -4.32
N HIS A 163 -30.66 13.71 -3.60
CA HIS A 163 -29.41 14.37 -3.89
C HIS A 163 -28.36 13.28 -3.74
N LEU A 164 -28.13 12.58 -4.85
CA LEU A 164 -27.15 11.52 -5.02
C LEU A 164 -25.91 11.97 -4.26
N CYS A 165 -25.50 11.16 -3.29
CA CYS A 165 -24.27 11.38 -2.54
C CYS A 165 -23.12 11.37 -3.54
N LEU A 166 -22.85 12.52 -4.15
CA LEU A 166 -21.71 12.77 -4.99
C LEU A 166 -20.51 12.51 -4.08
N PHE A 167 -19.78 11.43 -4.37
CA PHE A 167 -18.51 11.17 -3.75
C PHE A 167 -17.68 12.45 -3.81
N PRO A 168 -17.06 12.89 -2.70
CA PRO A 168 -16.28 14.11 -2.70
C PRO A 168 -15.26 14.03 -3.84
N GLU A 169 -15.29 15.03 -4.70
CA GLU A 169 -14.38 15.12 -5.84
C GLU A 169 -12.94 14.95 -5.32
N PRO A 170 -12.13 14.09 -5.95
CA PRO A 170 -10.75 13.89 -5.53
C PRO A 170 -10.02 15.22 -5.43
N LEU A 171 -9.31 15.46 -4.32
CA LEU A 171 -8.59 16.72 -4.10
C LEU A 171 -7.57 16.95 -5.22
N GLU A 172 -7.67 18.09 -5.89
CA GLU A 172 -6.68 18.48 -6.90
C GLU A 172 -5.35 18.84 -6.22
N PRO A 173 -4.22 18.25 -6.66
CA PRO A 173 -2.91 18.62 -6.13
C PRO A 173 -2.49 20.00 -6.64
N VAL A 174 -1.84 20.78 -5.76
CA VAL A 174 -1.34 22.15 -6.03
C VAL A 174 -0.27 22.17 -7.13
N GLY A 175 0.50 21.09 -7.25
CA GLY A 175 1.53 20.93 -8.27
C GLY A 175 1.78 19.46 -8.61
N GLN A 176 2.39 19.22 -9.76
CA GLN A 176 2.77 17.88 -10.22
C GLN A 176 4.23 17.56 -9.85
N VAL A 177 4.60 16.28 -9.95
CA VAL A 177 6.00 15.85 -9.80
C VAL A 177 6.88 16.60 -10.80
N GLY A 178 7.99 17.16 -10.32
CA GLY A 178 8.91 18.02 -11.06
C GLY A 178 8.65 19.53 -10.89
N ALA A 179 7.52 19.93 -10.31
CA ALA A 179 7.28 21.34 -10.00
C ALA A 179 8.14 21.82 -8.81
N THR A 180 8.75 22.99 -8.93
CA THR A 180 9.38 23.69 -7.81
C THR A 180 8.29 24.36 -6.98
N VAL A 181 8.25 24.07 -5.68
CA VAL A 181 7.24 24.62 -4.78
C VAL A 181 7.87 25.22 -3.53
N ARG A 182 7.20 26.24 -2.99
CA ARG A 182 7.45 26.81 -1.68
C ARG A 182 6.43 26.24 -0.71
N VAL A 183 6.89 25.68 0.40
CA VAL A 183 6.03 25.09 1.43
C VAL A 183 6.24 25.82 2.74
N VAL A 184 5.17 26.42 3.26
CA VAL A 184 5.14 26.97 4.62
C VAL A 184 4.26 26.07 5.49
N GLY A 185 4.83 25.53 6.56
CA GLY A 185 4.09 24.57 7.38
C GLY A 185 4.72 24.27 8.72
N ARG A 186 3.92 23.62 9.57
CA ARG A 186 4.33 23.23 10.92
C ARG A 186 5.09 21.92 10.89
N VAL A 187 6.28 21.87 11.50
CA VAL A 187 7.02 20.62 11.71
C VAL A 187 6.31 19.79 12.77
N PHE A 188 6.16 18.48 12.54
CA PHE A 188 5.68 17.54 13.54
C PHE A 188 6.34 16.17 13.38
N THR A 189 6.48 15.43 14.49
CA THR A 189 7.02 14.08 14.49
C THR A 189 5.89 13.04 14.41
N LYS A 190 5.96 12.13 13.43
CA LYS A 190 5.03 11.02 13.26
C LYS A 190 5.79 9.72 13.03
N TYR A 191 5.58 8.72 13.87
CA TYR A 191 6.27 7.42 13.81
C TYR A 191 7.80 7.53 13.78
N ASN A 192 8.37 8.46 14.57
CA ASN A 192 9.81 8.79 14.61
C ASN A 192 10.38 9.37 13.31
N SER A 193 9.53 9.81 12.37
CA SER A 193 9.92 10.58 11.19
C SER A 193 9.33 11.98 11.31
N ARG A 194 10.03 12.98 10.78
CA ARG A 194 9.49 14.34 10.67
C ARG A 194 8.67 14.50 9.41
N GLN A 195 7.61 15.28 9.53
CA GLN A 195 6.71 15.66 8.45
C GLN A 195 6.34 17.14 8.61
N ILE A 196 5.95 17.77 7.51
CA ILE A 196 5.43 19.14 7.52
C ILE A 196 3.92 19.10 7.37
N HIS A 197 3.18 19.71 8.29
CA HIS A 197 1.75 20.00 8.06
C HIS A 197 1.69 21.31 7.29
N ALA A 198 1.57 21.20 5.97
CA ALA A 198 1.61 22.34 5.06
C ALA A 198 0.35 23.19 5.24
N GLY A 199 0.55 24.45 5.66
CA GLY A 199 -0.50 25.44 5.71
C GLY A 199 -0.63 26.22 4.39
N HIS A 200 0.49 26.36 3.68
CA HIS A 200 0.56 27.03 2.39
C HIS A 200 1.53 26.30 1.47
N ILE A 201 1.15 26.13 0.21
CA ILE A 201 2.00 25.58 -0.85
C ILE A 201 1.83 26.47 -2.09
N ASP A 202 2.93 27.04 -2.57
CA ASP A 202 2.94 27.86 -3.79
C ASP A 202 3.82 27.21 -4.86
N VAL A 203 3.32 27.13 -6.09
CA VAL A 203 4.15 26.75 -7.24
C VAL A 203 5.04 27.94 -7.61
N CYS A 204 6.34 27.73 -7.54
CA CYS A 204 7.33 28.74 -7.90
C CYS A 204 7.54 28.73 -9.42
N ILE A 205 7.32 29.88 -10.05
CA ILE A 205 7.48 30.06 -11.51
C ILE A 205 8.95 30.36 -11.88
N PRO A 206 9.69 31.20 -11.14
CA PRO A 206 11.07 31.52 -11.50
C PRO A 206 12.03 30.38 -11.13
N ARG A 207 12.86 29.93 -12.10
CA ARG A 207 13.91 28.94 -11.87
C ARG A 207 15.00 29.40 -10.88
N ASN A 208 15.13 30.70 -10.64
CA ASN A 208 16.16 31.27 -9.78
C ASN A 208 15.77 31.32 -8.30
N ASP A 209 14.51 31.00 -7.96
CA ASP A 209 14.04 31.09 -6.58
C ASP A 209 14.75 30.07 -5.66
N GLU A 210 15.11 28.91 -6.19
CA GLU A 210 15.90 27.89 -5.47
C GLU A 210 17.28 28.40 -5.07
N MET A 211 18.00 28.99 -6.03
CA MET A 211 19.33 29.56 -5.76
C MET A 211 19.28 30.70 -4.75
N ARG A 212 18.23 31.54 -4.81
CA ARG A 212 18.03 32.63 -3.84
C ARG A 212 17.69 32.10 -2.46
N HIS A 213 16.81 31.11 -2.38
CA HIS A 213 16.47 30.41 -1.13
C HIS A 213 17.72 29.81 -0.50
N TRP A 214 18.54 29.09 -1.26
CA TRP A 214 19.79 28.50 -0.77
C TRP A 214 20.76 29.56 -0.23
N ALA A 215 20.98 30.63 -0.99
CA ALA A 215 21.84 31.73 -0.55
C ALA A 215 21.34 32.35 0.76
N GLN A 216 20.02 32.58 0.88
CA GLN A 216 19.39 33.11 2.08
C GLN A 216 19.55 32.17 3.28
N VAL A 217 19.29 30.86 3.11
CA VAL A 217 19.43 29.87 4.19
C VAL A 217 20.89 29.79 4.67
N LEU A 218 21.86 29.84 3.76
CA LEU A 218 23.28 29.86 4.13
C LEU A 218 23.66 31.11 4.95
N VAL A 219 23.12 32.28 4.60
CA VAL A 219 23.31 33.51 5.39
C VAL A 219 22.66 33.35 6.77
N LEU A 220 21.44 32.83 6.85
CA LEU A 220 20.74 32.59 8.12
C LEU A 220 21.47 31.60 9.03
N HIS A 221 22.11 30.56 8.49
CA HIS A 221 22.95 29.67 9.29
C HIS A 221 24.12 30.42 9.92
N ARG A 222 24.84 31.23 9.13
CA ARG A 222 25.98 32.03 9.61
C ARG A 222 25.58 33.07 10.63
N GLU A 223 24.49 33.79 10.39
CA GLU A 223 24.11 34.98 11.16
C GLU A 223 23.15 34.68 12.31
N LYS A 224 22.43 33.54 12.28
CA LYS A 224 21.32 33.26 13.19
C LYS A 224 21.37 31.87 13.81
N TYR A 225 21.38 30.80 13.01
CA TYR A 225 21.16 29.45 13.52
C TYR A 225 22.39 28.85 14.22
N SER A 226 23.58 29.09 13.68
CA SER A 226 24.84 28.53 14.20
C SER A 226 25.54 29.40 15.25
N ARG A 227 24.94 30.54 15.65
CA ARG A 227 25.51 31.40 16.69
C ARG A 227 25.47 30.70 18.04
N SER A 228 26.56 30.78 18.80
CA SER A 228 26.66 30.24 20.16
C SER A 228 25.89 31.05 21.21
N ASP A 229 25.51 32.29 20.88
CA ASP A 229 24.81 33.18 21.80
C ASP A 229 23.41 32.62 22.15
N PRO A 230 22.97 32.74 23.42
CA PRO A 230 21.62 32.33 23.81
C PRO A 230 20.56 33.08 23.01
N PHE A 231 19.48 32.39 22.66
CA PHE A 231 18.35 33.01 21.99
C PHE A 231 17.65 34.00 22.91
N VAL A 232 17.50 35.24 22.42
CA VAL A 232 16.74 36.32 23.04
C VAL A 232 15.50 36.58 22.19
N ILE A 233 14.33 36.57 22.80
CA ILE A 233 13.06 36.87 22.12
C ILE A 233 13.12 38.35 21.68
N PRO A 234 13.00 38.64 20.37
CA PRO A 234 12.97 40.02 19.90
C PRO A 234 11.85 40.81 20.57
N ALA A 235 12.14 42.01 21.06
CA ALA A 235 11.11 42.91 21.56
C ALA A 235 10.10 43.20 20.44
N PRO A 236 8.78 43.22 20.73
CA PRO A 236 7.78 43.51 19.71
C PRO A 236 8.07 44.90 19.13
N SER A 237 8.30 44.95 17.82
CA SER A 237 8.54 46.22 17.14
C SER A 237 7.22 47.01 17.15
N VAL A 238 7.26 48.25 17.65
CA VAL A 238 6.05 49.10 17.77
C VAL A 238 5.41 49.36 16.39
N SER A 239 6.18 49.19 15.31
CA SER A 239 5.70 49.32 13.93
C SER A 239 4.67 48.25 13.51
N ASP A 240 4.65 47.07 14.12
CA ASP A 240 3.69 46.00 13.73
C ASP A 240 2.25 46.27 14.20
N MET A 241 2.03 47.28 15.06
CA MET A 241 0.69 47.64 15.54
C MET A 241 -0.05 48.64 14.64
N ALA A 242 0.63 49.23 13.64
CA ALA A 242 0.07 50.34 12.84
C ALA A 242 -0.52 49.94 11.48
N SER A 243 -0.44 48.67 11.05
CA SER A 243 -0.79 48.26 9.68
C SER A 243 -2.04 47.37 9.54
N ASN A 244 -2.95 47.39 10.51
CA ASN A 244 -4.27 46.75 10.40
C ASN A 244 -5.41 47.76 10.16
N GLU A 245 -5.12 48.92 9.56
CA GLU A 245 -6.18 49.77 9.02
C GLU A 245 -6.78 49.12 7.77
N VAL A 246 -8.06 48.80 7.90
CA VAL A 246 -8.98 48.32 6.86
C VAL A 246 -8.98 49.33 5.70
N PRO A 247 -8.88 48.91 4.42
CA PRO A 247 -9.09 49.82 3.31
C PRO A 247 -10.57 50.20 3.25
N ASP A 248 -10.92 51.32 3.89
CA ASP A 248 -12.23 51.95 3.77
C ASP A 248 -12.34 52.60 2.38
N THR A 249 -13.04 51.91 1.48
CA THR A 249 -13.41 52.44 0.17
C THR A 249 -14.63 53.33 0.36
N MET A 250 -14.40 54.62 0.60
CA MET A 250 -15.41 55.65 0.37
C MET A 250 -14.92 56.70 -0.62
N GLN A 251 -15.87 57.06 -1.48
CA GLN A 251 -15.81 57.95 -2.62
C GLN A 251 -15.40 59.38 -2.24
N GLU A 252 -14.60 60.03 -3.09
CA GLU A 252 -14.74 61.47 -3.33
C GLU A 252 -14.51 61.78 -4.81
N LEU A 253 -15.56 62.34 -5.43
CA LEU A 253 -15.56 63.00 -6.74
C LEU A 253 -14.80 64.33 -6.66
N PRO A 254 -14.20 64.79 -7.78
CA PRO A 254 -14.23 66.19 -8.15
C PRO A 254 -15.17 66.41 -9.34
N SER A 255 -16.08 67.37 -9.19
CA SER A 255 -16.99 67.87 -10.22
C SER A 255 -16.25 68.70 -11.26
N HIS A 256 -16.58 68.53 -12.54
CA HIS A 256 -16.51 69.60 -13.54
C HIS A 256 -17.53 69.38 -14.70
N SER A 257 -18.63 70.15 -14.59
CA SER A 257 -19.43 70.87 -15.60
C SER A 257 -19.39 70.49 -17.12
N ASP A 258 -20.60 70.17 -17.62
CA ASP A 258 -21.26 70.51 -18.93
C ASP A 258 -20.85 69.82 -20.26
N PRO A 259 -21.73 69.79 -21.31
CA PRO A 259 -23.09 69.22 -21.40
C PRO A 259 -23.23 68.31 -22.69
N PRO A 260 -24.43 67.74 -23.02
CA PRO A 260 -24.53 66.53 -23.85
C PRO A 260 -24.81 66.79 -25.34
N GLN A 261 -24.28 65.93 -26.22
CA GLN A 261 -24.84 65.70 -27.56
C GLN A 261 -24.92 64.20 -27.90
N THR A 262 -26.06 63.88 -28.49
CA THR A 262 -26.68 62.60 -28.86
C THR A 262 -26.02 61.91 -30.08
N PRO A 263 -26.44 60.68 -30.45
CA PRO A 263 -25.57 59.66 -31.02
C PRO A 263 -25.60 59.60 -32.54
N SER A 264 -24.53 59.06 -33.17
CA SER A 264 -24.61 58.62 -34.55
C SER A 264 -23.76 57.38 -34.84
N ARG A 265 -24.49 56.33 -35.23
CA ARG A 265 -24.20 55.27 -36.20
C ARG A 265 -22.85 55.31 -36.95
N ARG A 266 -22.42 54.06 -37.24
CA ARG A 266 -21.80 53.50 -38.47
C ARG A 266 -20.33 53.02 -38.39
N SER A 267 -20.23 51.69 -38.32
CA SER A 267 -19.63 50.78 -39.32
C SER A 267 -18.12 50.76 -39.60
N LYS A 268 -17.59 49.51 -39.62
CA LYS A 268 -16.47 48.96 -40.42
C LYS A 268 -15.07 49.51 -40.05
N ALA A 269 -13.95 48.78 -40.10
CA ALA A 269 -13.56 47.60 -40.87
C ALA A 269 -12.34 46.89 -40.22
N ILE A 270 -12.10 45.67 -40.71
CA ILE A 270 -10.88 44.84 -40.64
C ILE A 270 -9.68 45.59 -41.27
N PRO A 271 -8.43 45.40 -40.81
CA PRO A 271 -7.41 44.64 -41.60
C PRO A 271 -6.54 43.71 -40.70
N SER A 272 -6.46 42.40 -40.97
CA SER A 272 -5.44 41.69 -41.78
C SER A 272 -4.03 41.62 -41.18
N THR A 273 -3.59 40.36 -41.03
CA THR A 273 -2.23 39.85 -40.74
C THR A 273 -1.18 40.31 -41.78
N PRO A 274 0.12 40.17 -41.48
CA PRO A 274 0.82 38.98 -41.98
C PRO A 274 1.86 38.37 -41.01
N SER A 275 2.14 37.10 -41.31
CA SER A 275 3.06 36.15 -40.69
C SER A 275 4.52 36.59 -40.62
N THR A 276 5.26 36.08 -39.62
CA THR A 276 6.67 35.73 -39.81
C THR A 276 7.01 34.48 -38.99
N ALA A 277 7.61 33.51 -39.67
CA ALA A 277 8.02 32.22 -39.17
C ALA A 277 9.25 32.31 -38.26
N SER A 278 9.35 31.40 -37.29
CA SER A 278 10.63 30.80 -36.90
C SER A 278 10.40 29.46 -36.22
N SER A 279 10.87 28.44 -36.92
CA SER A 279 11.00 27.04 -36.56
C SER A 279 12.08 26.83 -35.50
N VAL A 280 11.75 26.13 -34.40
CA VAL A 280 12.74 25.34 -33.68
C VAL A 280 12.11 24.03 -33.21
N SER A 281 12.50 22.95 -33.87
CA SER A 281 12.16 21.58 -33.55
C SER A 281 12.85 21.17 -32.24
N ALA A 282 12.07 20.88 -31.20
CA ALA A 282 12.52 20.10 -30.06
C ALA A 282 11.57 18.90 -29.92
N SER A 283 12.10 17.75 -30.29
CA SER A 283 11.47 16.43 -30.24
C SER A 283 10.89 16.14 -28.85
N SER A 284 9.56 16.09 -28.78
CA SER A 284 8.82 15.52 -27.64
C SER A 284 8.94 13.99 -27.67
N PRO A 285 9.11 13.31 -26.53
CA PRO A 285 9.05 11.86 -26.51
C PRO A 285 7.60 11.45 -26.78
N VAL A 286 7.37 10.90 -27.97
CA VAL A 286 6.13 10.26 -28.34
C VAL A 286 5.85 9.17 -27.31
N LYS A 287 4.80 9.40 -26.53
CA LYS A 287 4.21 8.42 -25.61
C LYS A 287 3.64 7.31 -26.50
N SER A 288 4.42 6.26 -26.71
CA SER A 288 3.95 5.05 -27.40
C SER A 288 2.75 4.51 -26.61
N GLN A 289 1.58 4.63 -27.23
CA GLN A 289 0.35 4.02 -26.77
C GLN A 289 0.48 2.50 -26.83
N CYS A 290 -0.13 1.83 -25.86
CA CYS A 290 -0.44 0.41 -25.86
C CYS A 290 0.72 -0.58 -25.59
N GLU A 291 1.59 -0.27 -24.63
CA GLU A 291 2.27 -1.36 -23.91
C GLU A 291 1.37 -1.82 -22.75
N GLU A 292 0.90 -3.06 -22.88
CA GLU A 292 0.27 -3.89 -21.87
C GLU A 292 0.96 -3.65 -20.52
N GLN A 293 0.30 -2.85 -19.67
CA GLN A 293 0.87 -2.31 -18.44
C GLN A 293 1.38 -3.47 -17.60
N THR A 294 2.70 -3.70 -17.63
CA THR A 294 3.31 -4.92 -17.10
C THR A 294 2.82 -5.13 -15.67
N ARG A 295 2.11 -6.25 -15.44
CA ARG A 295 1.47 -6.57 -14.15
C ARG A 295 2.38 -6.15 -13.00
N SER A 296 1.89 -5.29 -12.11
CA SER A 296 2.69 -4.67 -11.06
C SER A 296 3.40 -5.74 -10.22
N ARG A 297 4.70 -5.94 -10.43
CA ARG A 297 5.47 -6.97 -9.73
C ARG A 297 5.77 -6.52 -8.30
N LEU A 298 5.22 -7.23 -7.32
CA LEU A 298 5.48 -6.96 -5.91
C LEU A 298 6.91 -7.38 -5.52
N ARG A 299 7.50 -6.70 -4.52
CA ARG A 299 8.83 -7.04 -3.98
C ARG A 299 8.78 -8.42 -3.30
N HIS A 300 9.86 -9.18 -3.29
CA HIS A 300 9.88 -10.44 -2.55
C HIS A 300 9.63 -10.23 -1.03
N PRO A 301 8.83 -11.08 -0.35
CA PRO A 301 8.52 -10.94 1.08
C PRO A 301 9.72 -10.83 2.02
N SER A 302 10.85 -11.46 1.69
CA SER A 302 12.09 -11.34 2.47
C SER A 302 12.69 -9.93 2.44
N ARG A 303 12.40 -9.13 1.42
CA ARG A 303 12.93 -7.77 1.23
C ARG A 303 12.01 -6.67 1.75
N LEU A 304 10.84 -7.02 2.29
CA LEU A 304 9.96 -6.04 2.92
C LEU A 304 10.54 -5.54 4.24
N HIS A 305 10.41 -4.24 4.48
CA HIS A 305 10.86 -3.62 5.73
C HIS A 305 9.88 -3.92 6.86
N ASN A 306 10.35 -3.90 8.11
CA ASN A 306 9.49 -4.16 9.26
C ASN A 306 8.30 -3.18 9.41
N ARG A 307 8.43 -1.95 8.90
CA ARG A 307 7.32 -0.96 8.86
C ARG A 307 6.21 -1.37 7.88
N ASP A 308 6.58 -2.07 6.82
CA ASP A 308 5.68 -2.52 5.76
C ASP A 308 4.97 -3.82 6.15
N LEU A 309 5.47 -4.55 7.16
CA LEU A 309 4.86 -5.79 7.67
C LEU A 309 3.62 -5.48 8.50
N ASN A 310 2.46 -5.39 7.84
CA ASN A 310 1.16 -5.20 8.46
C ASN A 310 0.10 -6.07 7.77
N LEU A 311 -1.11 -6.14 8.37
CA LEU A 311 -2.22 -6.95 7.86
C LEU A 311 -2.61 -6.59 6.41
N ASN A 312 -2.57 -5.30 6.05
CA ASN A 312 -2.93 -4.85 4.71
C ASN A 312 -1.91 -5.29 3.66
N THR A 313 -0.62 -5.19 3.96
CA THR A 313 0.45 -5.70 3.09
C THR A 313 0.32 -7.21 2.90
N PHE A 314 0.08 -7.96 3.97
CA PHE A 314 -0.15 -9.41 3.86
C PHE A 314 -1.36 -9.72 2.96
N ARG A 315 -2.47 -9.00 3.11
CA ARG A 315 -3.66 -9.10 2.23
C ARG A 315 -3.35 -8.86 0.77
N ILE A 316 -2.60 -7.79 0.46
CA ILE A 316 -2.18 -7.47 -0.92
C ILE A 316 -1.37 -8.63 -1.53
N TYR A 317 -0.45 -9.22 -0.76
CA TYR A 317 0.38 -10.33 -1.24
C TYR A 317 -0.40 -11.61 -1.45
N VAL A 318 -1.35 -11.93 -0.57
CA VAL A 318 -2.24 -13.09 -0.75
C VAL A 318 -3.07 -12.92 -2.03
N LYS A 319 -3.68 -11.76 -2.23
CA LYS A 319 -4.45 -11.48 -3.45
C LYS A 319 -3.57 -11.57 -4.70
N HIS A 320 -2.41 -10.91 -4.68
CA HIS A 320 -1.47 -10.92 -5.81
C HIS A 320 -1.02 -12.33 -6.18
N TYR A 321 -0.77 -13.19 -5.19
CA TYR A 321 -0.44 -14.59 -5.42
C TYR A 321 -1.61 -15.34 -6.04
N MET A 322 -2.86 -15.13 -5.58
CA MET A 322 -4.04 -15.78 -6.17
C MET A 322 -4.25 -15.35 -7.63
N ASP A 323 -4.12 -14.05 -7.92
CA ASP A 323 -4.30 -13.48 -9.26
C ASP A 323 -3.22 -13.95 -10.25
N ASN A 324 -2.03 -14.32 -9.76
CA ASN A 324 -0.89 -14.66 -10.60
C ASN A 324 -0.35 -16.06 -10.32
N ALA A 325 -1.12 -16.93 -9.66
CA ALA A 325 -0.62 -18.26 -9.33
C ALA A 325 -0.18 -18.97 -10.62
N PRO A 326 0.89 -19.79 -10.57
CA PRO A 326 1.30 -20.56 -11.74
C PRO A 326 0.10 -21.37 -12.27
N PRO A 327 0.03 -21.70 -13.56
CA PRO A 327 -0.94 -22.68 -14.03
C PRO A 327 -0.76 -23.99 -13.27
N VAL A 328 -1.85 -24.69 -12.96
CA VAL A 328 -1.72 -26.08 -12.48
C VAL A 328 -1.21 -26.85 -13.69
N ALA A 329 0.04 -27.31 -13.65
CA ALA A 329 0.52 -28.27 -14.63
C ALA A 329 -0.46 -29.43 -14.56
N HIS A 330 -1.24 -29.62 -15.63
CA HIS A 330 -2.12 -30.75 -15.71
C HIS A 330 -1.21 -31.96 -15.56
N ALA A 331 -1.41 -32.72 -14.48
CA ALA A 331 -0.89 -34.06 -14.39
C ALA A 331 -1.70 -34.86 -15.41
N ASP A 332 -1.51 -34.56 -16.68
CA ASP A 332 -2.15 -35.24 -17.79
C ASP A 332 -1.71 -36.67 -17.66
N ASN A 333 -2.68 -37.46 -17.23
CA ASN A 333 -2.72 -38.89 -17.21
C ASN A 333 -1.40 -39.54 -16.75
N PRO A 334 -1.27 -39.97 -15.48
CA PRO A 334 -0.10 -40.76 -15.05
C PRO A 334 0.09 -42.07 -15.85
N TYR A 335 -0.84 -42.40 -16.75
CA TYR A 335 -0.79 -43.53 -17.68
C TYR A 335 -0.28 -43.20 -19.09
N ASP A 336 0.01 -41.94 -19.42
CA ASP A 336 0.44 -41.54 -20.78
C ASP A 336 1.85 -40.94 -20.81
N CYS A 337 2.76 -41.52 -20.00
CA CYS A 337 4.19 -41.33 -20.21
C CYS A 337 4.61 -42.10 -21.47
N SER A 338 4.32 -41.54 -22.65
CA SER A 338 4.69 -42.13 -23.94
C SER A 338 6.22 -42.19 -24.16
N ILE A 339 7.02 -41.61 -23.25
CA ILE A 339 8.49 -41.64 -23.27
C ILE A 339 9.05 -42.82 -22.44
N CYS A 340 8.21 -43.57 -21.73
CA CYS A 340 8.59 -44.89 -21.18
C CYS A 340 8.20 -46.03 -22.14
N SER A 341 8.31 -45.82 -23.46
CA SER A 341 8.18 -46.91 -24.42
C SER A 341 9.34 -47.89 -24.25
N VAL A 342 9.02 -49.02 -23.62
CA VAL A 342 9.62 -50.35 -23.85
C VAL A 342 11.15 -50.40 -23.79
N SER A 343 11.68 -50.48 -22.58
CA SER A 343 12.85 -51.32 -22.33
C SER A 343 12.47 -52.34 -21.27
N GLU A 344 11.93 -53.46 -21.73
CA GLU A 344 12.06 -54.73 -21.00
C GLU A 344 13.56 -54.95 -20.69
N TYR A 345 13.83 -55.52 -19.53
CA TYR A 345 15.16 -55.86 -18.97
C TYR A 345 15.99 -54.72 -18.38
N CYS A 346 15.84 -54.51 -17.07
CA CYS A 346 17.01 -54.40 -16.20
C CYS A 346 16.69 -54.85 -14.77
N SER A 347 16.47 -56.16 -14.61
CA SER A 347 16.66 -56.85 -13.35
C SER A 347 18.15 -57.11 -13.15
N HIS A 348 18.64 -56.83 -11.93
CA HIS A 348 19.98 -57.12 -11.40
C HIS A 348 21.10 -56.11 -11.71
N LEU A 349 21.39 -55.22 -10.75
CA LEU A 349 22.76 -55.06 -10.25
C LEU A 349 22.76 -54.76 -8.76
N LYS A 350 23.53 -55.60 -8.04
CA LYS A 350 23.85 -55.53 -6.61
C LYS A 350 24.77 -54.33 -6.33
N PRO A 351 24.76 -53.75 -5.12
CA PRO A 351 25.76 -52.77 -4.71
C PRO A 351 27.07 -53.49 -4.37
N SER A 352 28.13 -53.21 -5.12
CA SER A 352 29.50 -53.63 -4.80
C SER A 352 30.33 -52.42 -4.39
N PHE A 353 30.88 -52.53 -3.18
CA PHE A 353 31.92 -51.68 -2.64
C PHE A 353 33.24 -51.85 -3.40
N SER A 354 33.86 -50.74 -3.79
CA SER A 354 35.32 -50.54 -3.90
C SER A 354 35.52 -49.03 -3.92
N ASP A 355 36.05 -48.40 -2.89
CA ASP A 355 37.46 -48.37 -2.46
C ASP A 355 38.42 -48.14 -3.62
N ASN A 356 38.76 -46.86 -3.85
CA ASN A 356 40.13 -46.54 -4.25
C ASN A 356 40.54 -45.12 -3.88
N SER A 357 41.74 -45.12 -3.32
CA SER A 357 42.52 -44.06 -2.71
C SER A 357 43.28 -43.22 -3.76
N ARG A 358 43.47 -41.94 -3.43
CA ARG A 358 44.56 -41.03 -3.86
C ARG A 358 44.70 -40.68 -5.35
N ARG A 359 44.57 -39.38 -5.65
CA ARG A 359 45.73 -38.48 -5.84
C ARG A 359 45.29 -37.01 -5.99
N ASN A 360 45.91 -36.16 -5.16
CA ASN A 360 45.98 -34.71 -5.33
C ASN A 360 46.57 -34.35 -6.70
N SER A 361 45.92 -33.45 -7.42
CA SER A 361 46.58 -32.54 -8.37
C SER A 361 45.94 -31.17 -8.24
N PHE A 362 46.73 -30.21 -7.75
CA PHE A 362 46.45 -28.79 -7.78
C PHE A 362 46.67 -28.31 -9.23
N ASP A 363 45.62 -27.82 -9.88
CA ASP A 363 45.77 -27.02 -11.10
C ASP A 363 45.18 -25.62 -10.91
N ILE A 364 46.03 -24.66 -11.20
CA ILE A 364 45.88 -23.21 -11.07
C ILE A 364 45.08 -22.70 -12.27
N PRO A 365 44.00 -21.92 -12.09
CA PRO A 365 43.34 -21.28 -13.21
C PRO A 365 44.06 -19.98 -13.61
N THR A 366 44.71 -20.03 -14.77
CA THR A 366 45.31 -18.89 -15.50
C THR A 366 44.22 -17.95 -16.01
N THR A 367 44.40 -16.65 -15.80
CA THR A 367 43.53 -15.57 -16.27
C THR A 367 43.70 -15.30 -17.77
N PRO A 368 42.64 -14.95 -18.52
CA PRO A 368 42.77 -14.51 -19.91
C PRO A 368 42.97 -13.00 -20.00
N THR A 369 44.12 -12.60 -20.55
CA THR A 369 44.48 -11.22 -20.92
C THR A 369 43.73 -10.81 -22.19
N LYS A 370 43.03 -9.67 -22.13
CA LYS A 370 42.38 -9.03 -23.30
C LYS A 370 43.44 -8.34 -24.16
N SER A 371 43.57 -8.75 -25.42
CA SER A 371 44.29 -8.01 -26.45
C SER A 371 43.38 -6.94 -27.06
N SER A 372 43.92 -5.73 -27.11
CA SER A 372 43.40 -4.56 -27.78
C SER A 372 43.91 -4.55 -29.22
N VAL A 373 43.02 -4.45 -30.20
CA VAL A 373 43.38 -4.04 -31.57
C VAL A 373 42.33 -3.08 -32.10
N LEU A 374 42.74 -1.82 -32.24
CA LEU A 374 42.17 -0.81 -33.11
C LEU A 374 42.39 -1.22 -34.58
N ASN A 375 41.38 -1.14 -35.44
CA ASN A 375 41.34 -0.14 -36.52
C ASN A 375 40.25 -0.39 -37.60
N THR A 376 39.72 0.75 -38.06
CA THR A 376 39.33 1.12 -39.43
C THR A 376 38.09 0.49 -40.10
N SER A 377 37.04 1.30 -40.12
CA SER A 377 36.31 1.78 -41.33
C SER A 377 36.33 0.92 -42.60
N ARG A 378 35.15 0.49 -43.05
CA ARG A 378 34.67 0.70 -44.43
C ARG A 378 33.18 0.40 -44.61
N LEU A 379 32.55 1.31 -45.37
CA LEU A 379 31.26 1.24 -46.04
C LEU A 379 31.06 -0.09 -46.80
N GLY A 380 29.81 -0.57 -46.85
CA GLY A 380 29.36 -1.55 -47.82
C GLY A 380 27.97 -2.10 -47.50
N GLU A 381 26.95 -1.56 -48.14
CA GLU A 381 25.65 -2.20 -48.33
C GLU A 381 25.83 -3.52 -49.08
N GLU A 382 25.41 -4.66 -48.53
CA GLU A 382 25.02 -5.82 -49.36
C GLU A 382 23.88 -6.63 -48.70
N THR A 383 22.86 -6.84 -49.51
CA THR A 383 21.62 -7.61 -49.30
C THR A 383 21.89 -9.10 -49.11
N PRO A 384 21.18 -9.83 -48.22
CA PRO A 384 21.37 -11.26 -48.09
C PRO A 384 20.72 -12.04 -49.26
N LYS A 385 21.56 -12.74 -50.03
CA LYS A 385 21.17 -13.74 -51.04
C LYS A 385 20.75 -15.06 -50.37
N ALA A 386 19.66 -15.64 -50.91
CA ALA A 386 19.18 -16.97 -50.57
C ALA A 386 20.15 -18.06 -51.07
N PHE A 387 20.52 -18.99 -50.19
CA PHE A 387 21.17 -20.23 -50.57
C PHE A 387 20.10 -21.28 -50.89
N ALA A 388 20.03 -21.64 -52.18
CA ALA A 388 19.38 -22.84 -52.65
C ALA A 388 20.26 -24.05 -52.30
N SER A 389 19.69 -25.03 -51.60
CA SER A 389 20.24 -26.38 -51.59
C SER A 389 19.11 -27.34 -51.94
N ALA A 390 19.15 -27.78 -53.20
CA ALA A 390 18.34 -28.83 -53.76
C ALA A 390 18.84 -30.16 -53.22
N HIS A 391 17.95 -31.06 -52.77
CA HIS A 391 18.08 -32.52 -52.89
C HIS A 391 16.76 -33.19 -52.49
N GLY A 392 16.25 -34.07 -53.36
CA GLY A 392 15.39 -35.19 -52.97
C GLY A 392 13.89 -35.03 -53.20
N TRP A 393 13.47 -35.25 -54.43
CA TRP A 393 12.07 -35.51 -54.78
C TRP A 393 11.62 -36.86 -54.20
N HIS A 394 10.61 -36.83 -53.34
CA HIS A 394 9.62 -37.91 -53.23
C HIS A 394 8.24 -37.24 -53.19
N GLU A 395 7.52 -37.35 -54.30
CA GLU A 395 6.10 -37.02 -54.41
C GLU A 395 5.29 -37.93 -53.49
N THR A 396 4.92 -37.41 -52.33
CA THR A 396 3.71 -37.79 -51.61
C THR A 396 2.93 -36.52 -51.34
N THR A 397 1.84 -36.34 -52.08
CA THR A 397 0.91 -35.24 -51.94
C THR A 397 0.47 -35.16 -50.46
N PRO A 398 0.74 -34.05 -49.73
CA PRO A 398 0.27 -33.91 -48.37
C PRO A 398 -1.24 -33.74 -48.41
N ARG A 399 -1.94 -34.83 -48.10
CA ARG A 399 -3.39 -34.82 -47.85
C ARG A 399 -3.60 -33.84 -46.69
N ALA A 400 -4.33 -32.76 -46.95
CA ALA A 400 -4.66 -31.77 -45.93
C ALA A 400 -5.18 -32.52 -44.69
N PRO A 401 -4.60 -32.30 -43.49
CA PRO A 401 -5.16 -32.85 -42.27
C PRO A 401 -6.62 -32.39 -42.19
N PRO A 402 -7.55 -33.28 -41.79
CA PRO A 402 -8.94 -32.89 -41.62
C PRO A 402 -8.98 -31.65 -40.74
N ASP A 403 -9.69 -30.63 -41.22
CA ASP A 403 -10.00 -29.37 -40.56
C ASP A 403 -10.69 -29.67 -39.22
N MET A 404 -9.88 -30.06 -38.23
CA MET A 404 -10.27 -30.18 -36.84
C MET A 404 -10.39 -28.75 -36.35
N LYS A 405 -11.56 -28.18 -36.62
CA LYS A 405 -12.04 -26.99 -35.91
C LYS A 405 -11.66 -27.19 -34.46
N PRO A 406 -10.71 -26.41 -33.90
CA PRO A 406 -10.45 -26.47 -32.47
C PRO A 406 -11.81 -26.23 -31.84
N SER A 407 -12.34 -27.22 -31.12
CA SER A 407 -13.64 -27.04 -30.49
C SER A 407 -13.46 -25.85 -29.55
N GLU A 408 -14.05 -24.70 -29.91
CA GLU A 408 -13.99 -23.42 -29.18
C GLU A 408 -14.62 -23.48 -27.78
N ARG A 409 -14.73 -24.68 -27.18
CA ARG A 409 -15.56 -24.97 -26.02
C ARG A 409 -14.85 -25.55 -24.81
N SER A 410 -13.52 -25.69 -24.76
CA SER A 410 -12.92 -26.40 -23.61
C SER A 410 -11.51 -26.01 -23.15
N GLU A 411 -10.99 -24.84 -23.52
CA GLU A 411 -9.83 -24.25 -22.83
C GLU A 411 -10.20 -23.02 -21.99
N GLN A 412 -11.41 -23.01 -21.41
CA GLN A 412 -11.55 -22.36 -20.10
C GLN A 412 -10.58 -23.09 -19.18
N GLN A 413 -9.36 -22.54 -19.07
CA GLN A 413 -8.30 -23.02 -18.17
C GLN A 413 -9.00 -23.46 -16.90
N LYS A 414 -8.95 -24.77 -16.60
CA LYS A 414 -9.72 -25.34 -15.50
C LYS A 414 -9.44 -24.48 -14.27
N LEU A 415 -10.42 -23.68 -13.87
CA LEU A 415 -10.24 -22.73 -12.80
C LEU A 415 -10.21 -23.54 -11.51
N TYR A 416 -9.06 -23.51 -10.84
CA TYR A 416 -8.86 -24.21 -9.59
C TYR A 416 -9.00 -23.22 -8.43
N GLY A 417 -9.86 -23.56 -7.47
CA GLY A 417 -10.02 -22.75 -6.25
C GLY A 417 -8.86 -22.94 -5.28
N PHE A 418 -8.48 -21.89 -4.58
CA PHE A 418 -7.45 -21.91 -3.53
C PHE A 418 -8.09 -22.23 -2.18
N THR A 419 -7.62 -23.27 -1.52
CA THR A 419 -8.02 -23.54 -0.13
C THR A 419 -7.10 -22.80 0.84
N LEU A 420 -7.58 -22.57 2.07
CA LEU A 420 -6.78 -21.93 3.12
C LEU A 420 -5.50 -22.74 3.42
N SER A 421 -5.61 -24.06 3.44
CA SER A 421 -4.47 -24.95 3.66
C SER A 421 -3.46 -24.92 2.50
N TYR A 422 -3.90 -24.76 1.26
CA TYR A 422 -3.02 -24.56 0.10
C TYR A 422 -2.21 -23.26 0.27
N LEU A 423 -2.87 -22.13 0.56
CA LEU A 423 -2.22 -20.83 0.70
C LEU A 423 -1.19 -20.79 1.85
N ARG A 424 -1.45 -21.51 2.96
CA ARG A 424 -0.49 -21.64 4.07
C ARG A 424 0.78 -22.42 3.72
N ARG A 425 0.74 -23.26 2.68
CA ARG A 425 1.89 -24.04 2.20
C ARG A 425 2.75 -23.31 1.17
N VAL A 426 2.26 -22.19 0.63
CA VAL A 426 3.05 -21.34 -0.26
C VAL A 426 4.22 -20.74 0.54
N PRO A 427 5.48 -21.08 0.23
CA PRO A 427 6.63 -20.72 1.06
C PRO A 427 6.75 -19.21 1.30
N GLU A 428 6.50 -18.40 0.28
CA GLU A 428 6.65 -16.95 0.34
C GLU A 428 5.55 -16.28 1.17
N LEU A 429 4.30 -16.76 1.05
CA LEU A 429 3.20 -16.31 1.90
C LEU A 429 3.39 -16.78 3.36
N ARG A 430 3.89 -18.00 3.57
CA ARG A 430 4.21 -18.53 4.89
C ARG A 430 5.30 -17.68 5.57
N LEU A 431 6.37 -17.35 4.84
CA LEU A 431 7.42 -16.46 5.31
C LEU A 431 6.86 -15.08 5.67
N LEU A 432 6.03 -14.49 4.80
CA LEU A 432 5.42 -13.19 5.05
C LEU A 432 4.52 -13.21 6.29
N ALA A 433 3.73 -14.26 6.46
CA ALA A 433 2.85 -14.44 7.61
C ALA A 433 3.64 -14.51 8.92
N ARG A 434 4.70 -15.32 8.97
CA ARG A 434 5.60 -15.43 10.14
C ARG A 434 6.16 -14.06 10.51
N ARG A 435 6.77 -13.36 9.55
CA ARG A 435 7.35 -12.02 9.74
C ARG A 435 6.30 -11.00 10.18
N THR A 436 5.08 -11.06 9.65
CA THR A 436 3.99 -10.15 10.02
C THR A 436 3.51 -10.40 11.46
N VAL A 437 3.37 -11.65 11.87
CA VAL A 437 3.00 -12.02 13.25
C VAL A 437 4.08 -11.59 14.25
N GLU A 438 5.36 -11.80 13.93
CA GLU A 438 6.49 -11.36 14.76
C GLU A 438 6.56 -9.83 14.87
N ALA A 439 6.39 -9.11 13.76
CA ALA A 439 6.36 -7.65 13.74
C ALA A 439 5.19 -7.09 14.56
N GLU A 440 4.01 -7.71 14.48
CA GLU A 440 2.84 -7.32 15.26
C GLU A 440 3.03 -7.60 16.75
N ALA A 441 3.55 -8.78 17.12
CA ALA A 441 3.90 -9.08 18.51
C ALA A 441 4.92 -8.09 19.07
N LYS A 442 5.91 -7.68 18.25
CA LYS A 442 6.89 -6.66 18.62
C LYS A 442 6.26 -5.27 18.77
N ARG A 443 5.31 -4.87 17.91
CA ARG A 443 4.53 -3.63 18.05
C ARG A 443 3.73 -3.63 19.35
N ARG A 444 3.03 -4.73 19.64
CA ARG A 444 2.21 -4.88 20.84
C ARG A 444 3.03 -4.79 22.13
N ARG A 445 4.19 -5.48 22.19
CA ARG A 445 5.12 -5.37 23.33
C ARG A 445 5.67 -3.96 23.53
N ARG A 446 5.90 -3.21 22.44
CA ARG A 446 6.32 -1.80 22.53
C ARG A 446 5.19 -0.93 23.07
N GLN A 447 3.97 -1.14 22.60
CA GLN A 447 2.79 -0.42 23.07
C GLN A 447 2.55 -0.68 24.57
N GLU A 448 2.58 -1.94 25.00
CA GLU A 448 2.44 -2.32 26.41
C GLU A 448 3.51 -1.67 27.30
N ARG A 449 4.75 -1.53 26.82
CA ARG A 449 5.81 -0.80 27.54
C ARG A 449 5.56 0.69 27.62
N LEU A 450 4.94 1.30 26.61
CA LEU A 450 4.57 2.71 26.63
C LEU A 450 3.38 2.93 27.56
N ASP A 451 2.38 2.06 27.50
CA ASP A 451 1.20 2.10 28.36
C ASP A 451 1.58 1.89 29.83
N ALA A 452 2.52 0.96 30.12
CA ALA A 452 3.06 0.75 31.46
C ALA A 452 3.87 1.95 31.98
N LYS A 453 4.57 2.66 31.09
CA LYS A 453 5.28 3.91 31.44
C LYS A 453 4.30 5.07 31.66
N GLN A 454 3.21 5.12 30.91
CA GLN A 454 2.17 6.12 31.10
C GLN A 454 1.41 5.87 32.40
N SER A 455 1.02 4.63 32.68
CA SER A 455 0.30 4.29 33.91
C SER A 455 1.15 4.46 35.17
N SER A 456 2.46 4.24 35.11
CA SER A 456 3.35 4.53 36.25
C SER A 456 3.58 6.02 36.48
N SER A 457 3.47 6.85 35.44
CA SER A 457 3.66 8.30 35.55
C SER A 457 2.43 9.07 36.07
N THR A 458 1.26 8.44 36.08
CA THR A 458 -0.02 9.09 36.46
C THR A 458 -0.33 9.01 37.96
N PHE A 459 0.56 8.47 38.80
CA PHE A 459 0.44 8.65 40.24
C PHE A 459 1.02 10.03 40.62
N PRO A 460 0.17 11.02 40.95
CA PRO A 460 0.65 12.34 41.33
C PRO A 460 1.53 12.20 42.58
N ALA A 461 2.72 12.77 42.53
CA ALA A 461 3.61 12.96 43.68
C ALA A 461 3.01 13.97 44.68
N SER A 462 1.81 13.68 45.17
CA SER A 462 1.03 14.47 46.10
C SER A 462 0.75 13.65 47.35
N SER A 463 1.79 13.42 48.14
CA SER A 463 1.66 13.56 49.59
C SER A 463 3.00 13.99 50.17
N HIS A 464 3.00 15.24 50.63
CA HIS A 464 3.73 15.65 51.83
C HIS A 464 3.48 14.58 52.91
N PHE A 465 4.41 13.64 53.10
CA PHE A 465 4.49 12.88 54.34
C PHE A 465 5.92 12.96 54.87
N VAL A 466 6.08 14.00 55.70
CA VAL A 466 7.00 14.19 56.81
C VAL A 466 8.20 13.24 56.87
N GLN A 467 9.38 13.86 56.77
CA GLN A 467 10.66 13.34 57.26
C GLN A 467 10.48 12.66 58.63
N SER A 468 10.48 11.32 58.65
CA SER A 468 10.86 10.58 59.84
C SER A 468 12.13 9.81 59.54
N ARG A 469 13.19 10.35 60.12
CA ARG A 469 14.58 9.95 60.02
C ARG A 469 14.77 8.70 60.89
N CYS A 470 14.48 7.53 60.35
CA CYS A 470 14.88 6.27 60.98
C CYS A 470 16.12 5.72 60.27
N GLN A 471 17.19 5.58 61.04
CA GLN A 471 18.48 5.05 60.63
C GLN A 471 18.38 3.59 60.16
N PRO A 472 19.27 3.14 59.26
CA PRO A 472 19.43 1.72 59.01
C PRO A 472 20.34 1.13 60.08
N GLU A 473 19.76 0.47 61.09
CA GLU A 473 20.50 -0.54 61.84
C GLU A 473 20.62 -1.81 60.99
N ASN A 474 21.85 -2.29 60.92
CA ASN A 474 22.24 -3.60 60.43
C ASN A 474 21.40 -4.70 61.08
N VAL A 475 20.55 -5.36 60.30
CA VAL A 475 20.04 -6.68 60.65
C VAL A 475 20.21 -7.58 59.45
N ASP A 476 21.26 -8.40 59.53
CA ASP A 476 21.40 -9.63 58.77
C ASP A 476 20.14 -10.49 58.96
N GLY A 477 19.38 -10.70 57.89
CA GLY A 477 18.11 -11.41 57.96
C GLY A 477 17.59 -11.82 56.59
N GLU A 478 18.05 -12.98 56.12
CA GLU A 478 17.38 -13.88 55.18
C GLU A 478 16.53 -13.26 54.05
N SER A 479 17.19 -13.02 52.91
CA SER A 479 16.84 -13.60 51.61
C SER A 479 15.35 -13.95 51.36
N ARG A 480 14.48 -12.95 51.31
CA ARG A 480 13.25 -13.04 50.48
C ARG A 480 13.63 -12.75 49.03
N ARG A 481 14.03 -13.80 48.31
CA ARG A 481 14.02 -13.81 46.85
C ARG A 481 12.59 -13.51 46.41
N CYS A 482 12.34 -12.29 45.93
CA CYS A 482 11.20 -12.04 45.07
C CYS A 482 11.27 -13.08 43.94
N PRO A 483 10.27 -13.96 43.79
CA PRO A 483 10.26 -14.86 42.66
C PRO A 483 10.18 -13.96 41.43
N THR A 484 11.27 -13.91 40.66
CA THR A 484 11.24 -13.62 39.23
C THR A 484 10.42 -14.75 38.62
N GLY A 485 9.11 -14.70 38.86
CA GLY A 485 8.13 -15.51 38.19
C GLY A 485 8.35 -15.19 36.73
N THR A 486 8.91 -16.16 36.02
CA THR A 486 8.79 -16.32 34.60
C THR A 486 7.37 -15.92 34.25
N CYS A 487 7.18 -14.68 33.79
CA CYS A 487 6.01 -14.27 33.04
C CYS A 487 6.10 -14.95 31.66
N SER A 488 6.20 -16.28 31.66
CA SER A 488 5.76 -17.15 30.59
C SER A 488 4.23 -17.10 30.58
N GLY A 489 3.68 -15.90 30.39
CA GLY A 489 2.32 -15.77 29.93
C GLY A 489 2.26 -16.64 28.68
N SER A 490 1.39 -17.64 28.72
CA SER A 490 1.22 -18.69 27.69
C SER A 490 0.95 -18.04 26.34
N GLY A 491 2.01 -17.57 25.70
CA GLY A 491 1.96 -16.89 24.44
C GLY A 491 1.41 -17.88 23.45
N GLU A 492 0.24 -17.57 22.88
CA GLU A 492 -0.33 -18.41 21.82
C GLU A 492 0.76 -18.67 20.76
N PRO A 493 0.98 -19.95 20.39
CA PRO A 493 2.08 -20.36 19.52
C PRO A 493 1.97 -19.64 18.17
N ALA A 494 3.13 -19.30 17.58
CA ALA A 494 3.20 -18.50 16.36
C ALA A 494 2.37 -19.13 15.21
N GLY A 495 2.36 -20.46 15.10
CA GLY A 495 1.57 -21.19 14.10
C GLY A 495 0.05 -20.93 14.19
N ARG A 496 -0.52 -20.82 15.39
CA ARG A 496 -1.96 -20.49 15.56
C ARG A 496 -2.25 -19.05 15.13
N LYS A 497 -1.37 -18.11 15.48
CA LYS A 497 -1.47 -16.71 15.05
C LYS A 497 -1.35 -16.58 13.53
N MET A 498 -0.45 -17.32 12.90
CA MET A 498 -0.33 -17.38 11.44
C MET A 498 -1.61 -17.93 10.80
N LYS A 499 -2.16 -19.04 11.31
CA LYS A 499 -3.44 -19.58 10.82
C LYS A 499 -4.55 -18.52 10.90
N ARG A 500 -4.68 -17.84 12.04
CA ARG A 500 -5.66 -16.76 12.24
C ARG A 500 -5.43 -15.60 11.27
N LEU A 501 -4.18 -15.23 11.00
CA LEU A 501 -3.83 -14.18 10.04
C LEU A 501 -4.31 -14.52 8.63
N PHE A 502 -4.07 -15.75 8.15
CA PHE A 502 -4.60 -16.21 6.87
C PHE A 502 -6.13 -16.21 6.84
N SER A 503 -6.79 -16.78 7.86
CA SER A 503 -8.27 -16.82 7.92
C SER A 503 -8.89 -15.42 7.88
N VAL A 504 -8.38 -14.48 8.69
CA VAL A 504 -8.84 -13.08 8.70
C VAL A 504 -8.62 -12.42 7.35
N THR A 505 -7.52 -12.74 6.67
CA THR A 505 -7.19 -12.16 5.37
C THR A 505 -8.13 -12.64 4.27
N ILE A 506 -8.44 -13.94 4.25
CA ILE A 506 -9.40 -14.52 3.30
C ILE A 506 -10.80 -13.97 3.53
N LEU A 507 -11.26 -13.90 4.79
CA LEU A 507 -12.54 -13.30 5.12
C LEU A 507 -12.64 -11.84 4.64
N LYS A 508 -11.60 -11.03 4.84
CA LYS A 508 -11.57 -9.65 4.34
C LYS A 508 -11.63 -9.57 2.82
N LEU A 509 -10.83 -10.38 2.12
CA LEU A 509 -10.86 -10.41 0.65
C LEU A 509 -12.25 -10.84 0.12
N TYR A 510 -12.92 -11.75 0.81
CA TYR A 510 -14.28 -12.18 0.48
C TYR A 510 -15.31 -11.09 0.76
N GLU A 511 -15.24 -10.43 1.92
CA GLU A 511 -16.10 -9.29 2.28
C GLU A 511 -15.97 -8.12 1.30
N GLU A 512 -14.76 -7.87 0.80
CA GLU A 512 -14.46 -6.85 -0.22
C GLU A 512 -14.94 -7.24 -1.62
N GLY A 513 -15.36 -8.50 -1.82
CA GLY A 513 -15.73 -9.02 -3.14
C GLY A 513 -14.54 -9.21 -4.08
N SER A 514 -13.31 -9.28 -3.55
CA SER A 514 -12.08 -9.52 -4.32
C SER A 514 -11.85 -11.00 -4.63
N ILE A 515 -12.45 -11.89 -3.84
CA ILE A 515 -12.48 -13.33 -4.05
C ILE A 515 -13.91 -13.83 -3.80
N VAL A 516 -14.29 -14.95 -4.40
CA VAL A 516 -15.60 -15.61 -4.19
C VAL A 516 -15.42 -17.07 -3.80
N LEU A 517 -16.45 -17.66 -3.19
CA LEU A 517 -16.50 -19.10 -2.91
C LEU A 517 -16.55 -19.88 -4.23
N TRP A 518 -15.81 -20.98 -4.29
CA TRP A 518 -15.66 -21.82 -5.47
C TRP A 518 -16.08 -23.25 -5.18
N ASP A 519 -17.13 -23.72 -5.86
CA ASP A 519 -17.61 -25.10 -5.75
C ASP A 519 -16.88 -26.08 -6.68
N GLY A 520 -16.01 -25.56 -7.56
CA GLY A 520 -15.22 -26.38 -8.48
C GLY A 520 -14.03 -27.05 -7.80
N SER A 521 -13.17 -27.69 -8.60
CA SER A 521 -12.00 -28.39 -8.08
C SER A 521 -11.05 -27.45 -7.34
N ALA A 522 -10.65 -27.86 -6.14
CA ALA A 522 -9.58 -27.19 -5.41
C ALA A 522 -8.23 -27.44 -6.09
N ARG A 523 -7.34 -26.45 -5.98
CA ARG A 523 -5.97 -26.53 -6.48
C ARG A 523 -5.24 -27.66 -5.74
N PRO A 524 -4.60 -28.60 -6.45
CA PRO A 524 -3.90 -29.70 -5.80
C PRO A 524 -2.78 -29.13 -4.92
N LEU A 525 -2.58 -29.74 -3.76
CA LEU A 525 -1.50 -29.35 -2.86
C LEU A 525 -0.16 -29.53 -3.59
N PRO A 526 0.78 -28.59 -3.44
CA PRO A 526 2.14 -28.79 -3.91
C PRO A 526 2.64 -30.07 -3.25
N SER A 527 2.80 -31.13 -4.03
CA SER A 527 3.32 -32.39 -3.51
C SER A 527 4.75 -32.10 -3.04
N LEU A 528 4.92 -31.95 -1.73
CA LEU A 528 6.21 -31.94 -1.05
C LEU A 528 6.79 -33.35 -1.22
N ARG A 529 7.27 -33.66 -2.43
CA ARG A 529 8.16 -34.80 -2.62
C ARG A 529 9.45 -34.44 -1.92
N TYR A 530 9.52 -34.83 -0.64
CA TYR A 530 10.72 -34.79 0.19
C TYR A 530 11.86 -35.40 -0.64
N GLY A 531 12.79 -34.56 -1.11
CA GLY A 531 13.99 -34.99 -1.82
C GLY A 531 14.24 -34.37 -3.21
N SER A 532 13.26 -33.73 -3.86
CA SER A 532 13.51 -33.10 -5.17
C SER A 532 13.67 -31.58 -5.04
N GLN A 533 14.91 -31.09 -4.98
CA GLN A 533 15.24 -29.66 -4.90
C GLN A 533 14.81 -28.83 -6.13
N SER A 534 14.29 -29.47 -7.19
CA SER A 534 13.99 -28.81 -8.47
C SER A 534 12.69 -27.99 -8.50
N CYS A 535 11.78 -28.11 -7.52
CA CYS A 535 10.46 -27.46 -7.61
C CYS A 535 10.39 -26.03 -7.04
N VAL A 536 11.45 -25.54 -6.37
CA VAL A 536 11.46 -24.22 -5.71
C VAL A 536 11.45 -23.06 -6.73
N SER A 537 11.77 -23.31 -8.00
CA SER A 537 11.93 -22.24 -9.00
C SER A 537 10.63 -21.64 -9.53
N GLN A 538 9.47 -22.30 -9.42
CA GLN A 538 8.25 -21.84 -10.10
C GLN A 538 7.61 -20.60 -9.46
N SER A 539 7.66 -20.45 -8.13
CA SER A 539 7.09 -19.28 -7.45
C SER A 539 7.99 -18.05 -7.48
N GLN A 540 9.27 -18.20 -7.85
CA GLN A 540 10.24 -17.10 -7.90
C GLN A 540 9.92 -16.06 -8.99
N GLY A 541 9.25 -16.47 -10.07
CA GLY A 541 8.86 -15.57 -11.16
C GLY A 541 7.78 -14.55 -10.80
N LEU A 542 7.01 -14.79 -9.72
CA LEU A 542 5.93 -13.89 -9.29
C LEU A 542 6.45 -12.63 -8.62
N TRP A 543 7.58 -12.75 -7.95
CA TRP A 543 8.12 -11.68 -7.13
C TRP A 543 9.22 -10.96 -7.89
N LYS A 544 9.23 -9.63 -7.85
CA LYS A 544 10.35 -8.85 -8.39
C LYS A 544 11.61 -9.15 -7.59
N VAL A 545 12.42 -10.07 -8.09
CA VAL A 545 13.82 -10.18 -7.70
C VAL A 545 14.57 -9.11 -8.48
N SER A 546 14.67 -7.90 -7.92
CA SER A 546 15.54 -6.88 -8.52
C SER A 546 16.98 -7.40 -8.48
N MET A 547 17.43 -8.05 -9.56
CA MET A 547 18.82 -8.37 -9.86
C MET A 547 19.44 -7.31 -10.78
N SER A 548 19.01 -6.05 -10.67
CA SER A 548 19.59 -4.94 -11.41
C SER A 548 20.60 -4.23 -10.52
N THR A 549 21.79 -4.82 -10.38
CA THR A 549 23.12 -4.18 -10.32
C THR A 549 24.15 -5.22 -9.85
N ALA A 550 25.24 -5.33 -10.62
CA ALA A 550 26.40 -6.20 -10.44
C ALA A 550 26.23 -7.66 -10.90
N SER A 551 26.39 -7.86 -12.20
CA SER A 551 27.03 -9.05 -12.74
C SER A 551 28.43 -9.18 -12.15
N ALA A 552 28.54 -9.86 -11.02
CA ALA A 552 29.74 -10.55 -10.61
C ALA A 552 29.29 -11.97 -10.26
N SER A 553 29.68 -12.91 -11.12
CA SER A 553 29.60 -14.34 -10.93
C SER A 553 30.23 -14.73 -9.59
N LEU A 554 29.40 -14.87 -8.56
CA LEU A 554 29.73 -15.61 -7.35
C LEU A 554 28.62 -16.63 -7.14
N SER A 555 29.03 -17.88 -7.28
CA SER A 555 28.32 -19.08 -6.89
C SER A 555 27.74 -18.90 -5.49
N VAL A 556 26.42 -18.83 -5.38
CA VAL A 556 25.72 -18.80 -4.08
C VAL A 556 25.72 -20.23 -3.53
N THR A 557 26.84 -20.62 -2.90
CA THR A 557 26.76 -21.58 -1.80
C THR A 557 26.17 -20.84 -0.63
N SER A 558 24.93 -21.19 -0.27
CA SER A 558 24.27 -20.74 0.96
C SER A 558 25.00 -21.32 2.17
N THR A 559 26.15 -20.74 2.53
CA THR A 559 26.84 -21.06 3.77
C THR A 559 26.12 -20.30 4.88
N THR A 560 25.24 -21.00 5.58
CA THR A 560 24.76 -20.59 6.90
C THR A 560 25.95 -20.37 7.82
N SER A 561 26.33 -19.11 8.03
CA SER A 561 27.26 -18.74 9.10
C SER A 561 26.52 -18.81 10.44
N THR A 562 26.45 -20.01 10.99
CA THR A 562 26.26 -20.24 12.42
C THR A 562 27.53 -19.74 13.11
N ALA A 563 27.47 -18.54 13.69
CA ALA A 563 28.46 -18.12 14.65
C ALA A 563 28.29 -19.00 15.90
N SER A 564 29.21 -19.96 16.06
CA SER A 564 29.34 -20.79 17.24
C SER A 564 29.79 -19.92 18.43
N ILE A 565 28.84 -19.48 19.24
CA ILE A 565 29.09 -19.19 20.66
C ILE A 565 28.49 -20.38 21.40
N GLY A 566 29.36 -21.27 21.84
CA GLY A 566 29.00 -22.45 22.62
C GLY A 566 28.30 -22.04 23.92
N GLY A 567 27.13 -22.63 24.15
CA GLY A 567 26.35 -22.34 25.35
C GLY A 567 24.99 -23.04 25.38
N GLY A 568 25.00 -24.37 25.36
CA GLY A 568 24.01 -25.23 26.02
C GLY A 568 22.55 -25.16 25.57
N ASP A 569 22.19 -26.08 24.66
CA ASP A 569 21.17 -27.10 24.89
C ASP A 569 19.80 -26.62 25.42
N GLU A 570 19.12 -25.78 24.63
CA GLU A 570 17.67 -25.83 24.46
C GLU A 570 17.40 -25.70 22.96
N GLU A 571 17.64 -26.79 22.22
CA GLU A 571 16.95 -27.04 20.96
C GLU A 571 15.44 -27.20 21.27
N GLU A 572 14.77 -26.10 21.62
CA GLU A 572 13.35 -25.99 21.34
C GLU A 572 13.25 -26.08 19.83
N ALA A 573 13.03 -27.30 19.37
CA ALA A 573 12.62 -27.60 18.02
C ALA A 573 11.59 -26.53 17.64
N ASP A 574 12.01 -25.63 16.75
CA ASP A 574 11.19 -24.67 16.03
C ASP A 574 10.31 -25.56 15.14
N SER A 575 9.40 -26.31 15.80
CA SER A 575 8.42 -27.23 15.27
C SER A 575 7.53 -26.30 14.49
N ASP A 576 7.89 -26.16 13.22
CA ASP A 576 7.22 -25.42 12.17
C ASP A 576 5.78 -25.93 12.20
N GLY A 577 4.97 -25.29 13.05
CA GLY A 577 3.87 -25.98 13.74
C GLY A 577 3.04 -26.78 12.76
N ASP A 578 3.04 -28.10 12.95
CA ASP A 578 2.52 -29.09 12.03
C ASP A 578 1.34 -28.52 11.26
N LEU A 579 1.56 -28.31 9.96
CA LEU A 579 0.52 -27.82 9.07
C LEU A 579 -0.56 -28.90 9.02
N SER A 580 -1.54 -28.78 9.92
CA SER A 580 -2.66 -29.70 10.08
C SER A 580 -3.16 -30.21 8.74
N ASP A 581 -3.40 -31.51 8.66
CA ASP A 581 -3.93 -32.16 7.45
C ASP A 581 -5.15 -31.42 6.91
N VAL A 582 -5.26 -31.43 5.58
CA VAL A 582 -6.31 -30.71 4.87
C VAL A 582 -7.65 -31.36 5.18
N PRO A 583 -8.61 -30.61 5.76
CA PRO A 583 -9.97 -31.13 5.93
C PRO A 583 -10.55 -31.47 4.55
N LEU A 584 -11.16 -32.64 4.40
CA LEU A 584 -11.78 -33.10 3.14
C LEU A 584 -12.85 -32.14 2.59
N LYS A 585 -13.40 -31.25 3.42
CA LYS A 585 -14.45 -30.28 3.07
C LYS A 585 -13.99 -28.84 3.27
N GLU A 586 -12.73 -28.55 3.03
CA GLU A 586 -12.22 -27.19 3.09
C GLU A 586 -12.79 -26.36 1.93
N GLU A 587 -13.35 -25.19 2.24
CA GLU A 587 -13.83 -24.24 1.24
C GLU A 587 -12.69 -23.79 0.32
N ALA A 588 -12.99 -23.70 -0.97
CA ALA A 588 -12.09 -23.16 -1.96
C ALA A 588 -12.55 -21.76 -2.39
N TYR A 589 -11.58 -20.90 -2.69
CA TYR A 589 -11.83 -19.52 -3.08
C TYR A 589 -11.15 -19.21 -4.40
N VAL A 590 -11.78 -18.43 -5.26
CA VAL A 590 -11.21 -18.02 -6.55
C VAL A 590 -11.09 -16.50 -6.60
N PRO A 591 -9.99 -15.92 -7.13
CA PRO A 591 -9.92 -14.48 -7.34
C PRO A 591 -10.99 -14.05 -8.34
N VAL A 592 -11.63 -12.91 -8.04
CA VAL A 592 -12.57 -12.29 -8.96
C VAL A 592 -11.76 -11.60 -10.06
N THR A 593 -11.78 -12.17 -11.25
CA THR A 593 -11.16 -11.59 -12.43
C THR A 593 -12.23 -11.23 -13.47
N PRO A 594 -11.97 -10.24 -14.36
CA PRO A 594 -12.90 -9.89 -15.42
C PRO A 594 -13.27 -11.09 -16.30
N GLU A 595 -12.32 -11.98 -16.58
CA GLU A 595 -12.52 -13.17 -17.42
C GLU A 595 -13.47 -14.18 -16.76
N LEU A 596 -13.36 -14.36 -15.43
CA LEU A 596 -14.27 -15.22 -14.68
C LEU A 596 -15.70 -14.66 -14.72
N LEU A 597 -15.85 -13.34 -14.58
CA LEU A 597 -17.15 -12.69 -14.52
C LEU A 597 -17.81 -12.50 -15.88
N ALA A 598 -17.04 -12.33 -16.95
CA ALA A 598 -17.54 -11.98 -18.28
C ALA A 598 -18.69 -12.91 -18.73
N GLY A 599 -18.53 -14.22 -18.58
CA GLY A 599 -19.58 -15.19 -18.93
C GLY A 599 -20.83 -15.09 -18.04
N HIS A 600 -20.66 -14.77 -16.76
CA HIS A 600 -21.79 -14.58 -15.83
C HIS A 600 -22.54 -13.27 -16.09
N VAL A 601 -21.79 -12.20 -16.41
CA VAL A 601 -22.34 -10.89 -16.79
C VAL A 601 -23.12 -10.99 -18.10
N GLU A 602 -22.58 -11.67 -19.11
CA GLU A 602 -23.28 -11.92 -20.37
C GLU A 602 -24.61 -12.67 -20.15
N ALA A 603 -24.57 -13.75 -19.38
CA ALA A 603 -25.77 -14.52 -19.04
C ALA A 603 -26.81 -13.67 -18.27
N ALA A 604 -26.35 -12.77 -17.40
CA ALA A 604 -27.20 -11.84 -16.68
C ALA A 604 -27.84 -10.80 -17.61
N ILE A 605 -27.06 -10.20 -18.53
CA ILE A 605 -27.58 -9.26 -19.53
C ILE A 605 -28.67 -9.93 -20.36
N LYS A 606 -28.37 -11.12 -20.91
CA LYS A 606 -29.33 -11.90 -21.70
C LYS A 606 -30.62 -12.18 -20.92
N SER A 607 -30.50 -12.64 -19.69
CA SER A 607 -31.66 -12.97 -18.84
C SER A 607 -32.51 -11.74 -18.51
N LEU A 608 -31.88 -10.60 -18.23
CA LEU A 608 -32.57 -9.34 -17.94
C LEU A 608 -33.28 -8.79 -19.17
N THR A 609 -32.64 -8.83 -20.34
CA THR A 609 -33.24 -8.40 -21.62
C THR A 609 -34.41 -9.31 -22.02
N GLU A 610 -34.26 -10.62 -21.90
CA GLU A 610 -35.36 -11.57 -22.13
C GLU A 610 -36.54 -11.33 -21.16
N ARG A 611 -36.27 -11.03 -19.89
CA ARG A 611 -37.32 -10.70 -18.93
C ARG A 611 -38.05 -9.41 -19.30
N ALA A 612 -37.31 -8.35 -19.63
CA ALA A 612 -37.89 -7.06 -19.97
C ALA A 612 -38.73 -7.12 -21.27
N SER A 613 -38.33 -7.95 -22.23
CA SER A 613 -39.13 -8.20 -23.45
C SER A 613 -40.44 -8.94 -23.15
N ARG A 614 -40.44 -9.94 -22.25
CA ARG A 614 -41.67 -10.64 -21.82
C ARG A 614 -42.62 -9.71 -21.06
N GLU A 615 -42.09 -8.89 -20.16
CA GLU A 615 -42.89 -7.90 -19.42
C GLU A 615 -43.51 -6.87 -20.37
N SER A 616 -42.78 -6.43 -21.40
CA SER A 616 -43.29 -5.53 -22.44
C SER A 616 -44.39 -6.18 -23.30
N GLN A 617 -44.23 -7.44 -23.69
CA GLN A 617 -45.26 -8.19 -24.44
C GLN A 617 -46.53 -8.41 -23.62
N ALA A 618 -46.40 -8.71 -22.32
CA ALA A 618 -47.53 -8.86 -21.42
C ALA A 618 -48.32 -7.55 -21.29
N ALA A 619 -47.62 -6.41 -21.14
CA ALA A 619 -48.25 -5.09 -21.07
C ALA A 619 -48.98 -4.70 -22.37
N MET A 620 -48.47 -5.10 -23.54
CA MET A 620 -49.16 -4.85 -24.81
C MET A 620 -50.45 -5.68 -24.95
N SER A 621 -50.50 -6.89 -24.37
CA SER A 621 -51.66 -7.78 -24.49
C SER A 621 -52.90 -7.34 -23.69
N THR A 622 -52.71 -6.57 -22.61
CA THR A 622 -53.80 -6.12 -21.73
C THR A 622 -54.48 -4.82 -22.21
N SER A 623 -53.83 -4.06 -23.11
CA SER A 623 -54.35 -2.82 -23.68
C SER A 623 -55.25 -3.04 -24.91
N LYS A 624 -56.33 -3.82 -24.77
CA LYS A 624 -57.27 -4.12 -25.87
C LYS A 624 -58.28 -3.02 -26.23
N HIS A 625 -58.31 -1.89 -25.51
CA HIS A 625 -59.34 -0.85 -25.71
C HIS A 625 -58.80 0.54 -26.11
N ALA A 626 -57.50 0.70 -26.38
CA ALA A 626 -56.97 1.96 -26.89
C ALA A 626 -57.01 1.97 -28.43
N SER A 627 -57.69 2.96 -28.98
CA SER A 627 -57.96 3.16 -30.41
C SER A 627 -56.68 3.18 -31.27
N SER A 628 -56.78 2.51 -32.42
CA SER A 628 -55.73 2.12 -33.37
C SER A 628 -54.88 3.23 -34.01
N ALA A 629 -55.03 4.50 -33.65
CA ALA A 629 -54.44 5.61 -34.42
C ALA A 629 -53.01 6.01 -34.02
N TYR A 630 -52.52 5.58 -32.85
CA TYR A 630 -51.15 5.85 -32.40
C TYR A 630 -50.49 4.58 -31.90
N ARG A 631 -49.93 3.76 -32.81
CA ARG A 631 -48.93 2.76 -32.39
C ARG A 631 -47.65 3.52 -32.06
N PRO A 632 -47.22 3.62 -30.78
CA PRO A 632 -45.91 4.16 -30.48
C PRO A 632 -44.88 3.35 -31.26
N ARG A 633 -43.95 4.05 -31.94
CA ARG A 633 -42.80 3.40 -32.59
C ARG A 633 -42.20 2.44 -31.57
N SER A 634 -41.96 1.20 -31.98
CA SER A 634 -41.34 0.16 -31.16
C SER A 634 -40.06 0.71 -30.55
N THR A 635 -40.13 1.21 -29.31
CA THR A 635 -38.96 1.66 -28.58
C THR A 635 -38.23 0.40 -28.18
N VAL A 636 -37.03 0.20 -28.75
CA VAL A 636 -36.12 -0.87 -28.36
C VAL A 636 -36.01 -0.83 -26.84
N VAL A 637 -36.29 -1.97 -26.19
CA VAL A 637 -36.24 -2.08 -24.74
C VAL A 637 -34.78 -1.84 -24.35
N PRO A 638 -34.49 -0.78 -23.58
CA PRO A 638 -33.12 -0.39 -23.33
C PRO A 638 -32.43 -1.47 -22.47
N GLY A 639 -31.19 -1.82 -22.81
CA GLY A 639 -30.41 -2.83 -22.08
C GLY A 639 -30.27 -2.58 -20.56
N PRO A 640 -29.96 -3.61 -19.76
CA PRO A 640 -29.84 -3.47 -18.31
C PRO A 640 -28.70 -2.53 -17.90
N THR A 641 -28.86 -1.85 -16.77
CA THR A 641 -27.78 -1.08 -16.16
C THR A 641 -26.81 -1.98 -15.40
N LYS A 642 -25.61 -1.47 -15.14
CA LYS A 642 -24.60 -2.14 -14.32
C LYS A 642 -25.13 -2.55 -12.94
N GLU A 643 -25.90 -1.70 -12.28
CA GLU A 643 -26.48 -1.96 -10.96
C GLU A 643 -27.56 -3.04 -11.01
N GLU A 644 -28.34 -3.09 -12.09
CA GLU A 644 -29.33 -4.15 -12.35
C GLU A 644 -28.65 -5.51 -12.52
N ILE A 645 -27.51 -5.56 -13.22
CA ILE A 645 -26.69 -6.75 -13.39
C ILE A 645 -26.13 -7.23 -12.03
N VAL A 646 -25.56 -6.33 -11.22
CA VAL A 646 -25.06 -6.66 -9.87
C VAL A 646 -26.18 -7.24 -9.02
N LYS A 647 -27.35 -6.59 -9.01
CA LYS A 647 -28.51 -7.03 -8.23
C LYS A 647 -29.02 -8.39 -8.70
N PHE A 648 -28.99 -8.65 -10.00
CA PHE A 648 -29.38 -9.93 -10.58
C PHE A 648 -28.43 -11.05 -10.12
N LEU A 649 -27.11 -10.85 -10.23
CA LEU A 649 -26.11 -11.83 -9.81
C LEU A 649 -26.19 -12.14 -8.31
N ARG A 650 -26.28 -11.12 -7.47
CA ARG A 650 -26.41 -11.28 -6.01
C ARG A 650 -27.68 -12.01 -5.58
N ARG A 651 -28.75 -11.93 -6.37
CA ARG A 651 -30.03 -12.58 -6.08
C ARG A 651 -30.07 -14.03 -6.58
N GLY A 652 -29.37 -14.31 -7.68
CA GLY A 652 -29.38 -15.64 -8.32
C GLY A 652 -28.48 -16.65 -7.63
N ASP A 653 -27.35 -16.22 -7.09
CA ASP A 653 -26.32 -17.11 -6.57
C ASP A 653 -25.53 -16.46 -5.42
N GLU A 654 -25.48 -17.13 -4.27
CA GLU A 654 -24.86 -16.62 -3.03
C GLU A 654 -23.37 -16.35 -3.20
N ARG A 655 -22.70 -17.00 -4.15
CA ARG A 655 -21.26 -16.78 -4.43
C ARG A 655 -20.97 -15.33 -4.83
N TRP A 656 -21.92 -14.68 -5.49
CA TRP A 656 -21.78 -13.29 -5.95
C TRP A 656 -22.31 -12.28 -4.93
N ALA A 657 -22.78 -12.71 -3.76
CA ALA A 657 -23.44 -11.83 -2.77
C ALA A 657 -22.57 -10.63 -2.36
N LYS A 658 -21.24 -10.77 -2.39
CA LYS A 658 -20.27 -9.74 -2.01
C LYS A 658 -19.63 -9.00 -3.18
N ILE A 659 -19.98 -9.34 -4.43
CA ILE A 659 -19.36 -8.72 -5.59
C ILE A 659 -19.73 -7.23 -5.69
N GLY A 660 -18.74 -6.35 -5.84
CA GLY A 660 -18.96 -4.92 -5.97
C GLY A 660 -19.20 -4.50 -7.42
N ASP A 661 -19.77 -3.31 -7.59
CA ASP A 661 -20.04 -2.75 -8.92
C ASP A 661 -18.74 -2.60 -9.72
N TRP A 662 -17.62 -2.24 -9.08
CA TRP A 662 -16.31 -2.13 -9.73
C TRP A 662 -15.95 -3.38 -10.56
N ALA A 663 -16.14 -4.58 -10.00
CA ALA A 663 -15.78 -5.84 -10.68
C ALA A 663 -16.67 -6.12 -11.90
N ILE A 664 -17.95 -5.76 -11.83
CA ILE A 664 -18.86 -5.84 -12.98
C ILE A 664 -18.47 -4.82 -14.05
N GLY A 665 -18.01 -3.63 -13.65
CA GLY A 665 -17.50 -2.62 -14.58
C GLY A 665 -16.29 -3.13 -15.36
N ASP A 666 -15.33 -3.76 -14.68
CA ASP A 666 -14.15 -4.33 -15.32
C ASP A 666 -14.52 -5.47 -16.28
N ALA A 667 -15.48 -6.32 -15.90
CA ALA A 667 -15.99 -7.40 -16.75
C ALA A 667 -16.74 -6.87 -17.99
N LEU A 668 -17.53 -5.81 -17.84
CA LEU A 668 -18.21 -5.15 -18.96
C LEU A 668 -17.20 -4.50 -19.92
N GLY A 669 -16.17 -3.84 -19.38
CA GLY A 669 -15.09 -3.29 -20.20
C GLY A 669 -14.30 -4.38 -20.94
N LEU A 670 -14.12 -5.57 -20.35
CA LEU A 670 -13.55 -6.72 -21.05
C LEU A 670 -14.47 -7.21 -22.17
N LEU A 671 -15.78 -7.38 -21.91
CA LEU A 671 -16.75 -7.78 -22.92
C LEU A 671 -16.84 -6.78 -24.08
N GLU A 672 -16.71 -5.48 -23.80
CA GLU A 672 -16.64 -4.42 -24.80
C GLU A 672 -15.39 -4.53 -25.66
N LYS A 673 -14.23 -4.73 -25.03
CA LYS A 673 -12.97 -4.95 -25.73
C LYS A 673 -13.00 -6.20 -26.61
N GLU A 674 -13.69 -7.24 -26.19
CA GLU A 674 -13.92 -8.47 -26.97
C GLU A 674 -15.01 -8.32 -28.04
N GLY A 675 -15.73 -7.20 -28.09
CA GLY A 675 -16.83 -6.96 -29.01
C GLY A 675 -18.08 -7.81 -28.73
N ARG A 676 -18.24 -8.31 -27.51
CA ARG A 676 -19.36 -9.17 -27.07
C ARG A 676 -20.49 -8.39 -26.42
N ALA A 677 -20.20 -7.22 -25.87
CA ALA A 677 -21.19 -6.30 -25.31
C ALA A 677 -20.79 -4.85 -25.62
N TRP A 678 -21.71 -3.91 -25.48
CA TRP A 678 -21.44 -2.48 -25.71
C TRP A 678 -22.40 -1.60 -24.88
N ASP A 679 -21.96 -0.39 -24.51
CA ASP A 679 -22.80 0.60 -23.81
C ASP A 679 -23.62 1.40 -24.83
N VAL A 680 -24.94 1.25 -24.77
CA VAL A 680 -25.92 1.95 -25.63
C VAL A 680 -26.17 3.39 -25.15
N GLY A 681 -25.53 3.77 -24.04
CA GLY A 681 -25.61 5.08 -23.41
C GLY A 681 -26.43 5.04 -22.13
N ARG A 682 -26.14 6.01 -21.24
CA ARG A 682 -26.70 6.08 -19.88
C ARG A 682 -26.34 4.85 -19.02
N GLY A 683 -25.21 4.19 -19.30
CA GLY A 683 -24.71 3.04 -18.55
C GLY A 683 -25.54 1.78 -18.77
N ARG A 684 -26.13 1.62 -19.96
CA ARG A 684 -27.00 0.49 -20.32
C ARG A 684 -26.31 -0.39 -21.34
N TRP A 685 -26.28 -1.67 -21.05
CA TRP A 685 -25.44 -2.62 -21.79
C TRP A 685 -26.27 -3.57 -22.62
N GLU A 686 -25.88 -3.77 -23.87
CA GLU A 686 -26.47 -4.76 -24.78
C GLU A 686 -25.40 -5.73 -25.28
N LEU A 687 -25.83 -6.96 -25.64
CA LEU A 687 -24.94 -7.95 -26.23
C LEU A 687 -24.84 -7.74 -27.74
N CYS A 688 -23.65 -7.94 -28.30
CA CYS A 688 -23.45 -8.00 -29.74
C CYS A 688 -23.94 -9.36 -30.24
N LEU A 689 -25.08 -9.39 -30.92
CA LEU A 689 -25.71 -10.60 -31.46
C LEU A 689 -25.14 -11.02 -32.81
#